data_AF-A0A2S5LG88-F1
#
_entry.id   AF-A0A2S5LG88-F1
#
_cell.length_a   1.000
_cell.length_b   1.000
_cell.length_c   1.000
_cell.angle_alpha   90.00
_cell.angle_beta   90.00
_cell.angle_gamma   90.00
#
_symmetry.space_group_name_H-M   'P 1'
#
loop_
_entity.id
_entity.type
_entity.pdbx_description
1 polymer ?
#
loop_
_entity_poly.entity_id
_entity_poly.type
_entity_poly.pdbx_seq_one_letter_code
_entity_poly.pdbx_strand_id
1 'polypeptide(L)'
;MAINNLTGPKYSGSLYFLNDIQINHEEELTAPWLLSNFYDNKWHIKHPGHEELYFDWHRIMPSGVYLTSNGTESKSQNSRITTKSHLNYQITNDYRNALNKLKKIVFYLAHRRISKRCNFSYHFQFFNRIMTLAEWTFLHEKRFNPRERLFELIDTNDLQNEFIPLSLLGGKTQLLNLDVRLTIAFTEILSNIKKDAVLLNELNKNIEQSYELRYVDPLLKPWLIFSEVDTSLLRAWLQKNNYYSNVSFDKGRLKCENLFEEVLHQKIKYDTLSPQLQIKLRAFYAVKNTKTLDFTATNFREYLTSGEQYLHEKAKNEIIVSETSHDSWTQTFKKLHLISLYLDSGLPPPIVLKSLNFNFSNHIALTPKGRTKTIPAEIAMHALGEAIHYVLVYGEALVDTALKVRRELKEIGGDIFKGKRSLKFYTEYSTKYAPSLLDSPKALAGLNITQLGDIYRCSSLQRFNSHGGNARAAVVRDHMGLEDALTLLLASVIIIIGTTAARRQVEIRTLSNNCLEKIAGQGWYLRFDLGKDNFGNLKGKPSRCIPNIAAKAITLIRRLNSAWQEIHNLKSEDLFYGFTANLNTCEPLSKTRFQTVLDVFSDYIEIPLDSEGKRWYLRSHQFRRFWAYSFFYKMGLGELHTLGWYLGHAETEQTWSYILESFEGHDKELQQVKAVYAVDVLQNRQPTSDQNEAAISEIKNLLLTHFNKTNIELVEKSDLENFIENLISEHDLDVEPKFIRDENGNNYDLIWLLNKR
;
A
#
# COMPACT_ATOMS: atom_id res chain seq x y z
N MET A 1 47.88 -28.99 -8.46
CA MET A 1 47.58 -28.36 -9.77
C MET A 1 46.51 -29.21 -10.42
N ALA A 2 45.22 -28.91 -10.24
CA ALA A 2 44.40 -27.92 -10.96
C ALA A 2 44.21 -28.27 -12.46
N ILE A 3 43.03 -28.24 -13.09
CA ILE A 3 41.64 -27.90 -12.72
C ILE A 3 40.74 -28.40 -13.88
N ASN A 4 39.53 -28.87 -13.53
CA ASN A 4 38.22 -28.89 -14.21
C ASN A 4 38.07 -29.03 -15.74
N ASN A 5 37.18 -29.96 -16.12
CA ASN A 5 36.15 -29.68 -17.13
C ASN A 5 34.79 -30.21 -16.66
N LEU A 6 33.96 -29.28 -16.18
CA LEU A 6 32.53 -29.43 -15.92
C LEU A 6 31.80 -29.51 -17.27
N THR A 7 31.19 -30.65 -17.56
CA THR A 7 30.17 -30.75 -18.62
C THR A 7 28.82 -30.44 -17.98
N GLY A 8 28.30 -29.24 -18.24
CA GLY A 8 26.95 -28.87 -17.84
C GLY A 8 25.89 -29.69 -18.59
N PRO A 9 24.71 -29.96 -18.00
CA PRO A 9 23.66 -30.66 -18.70
C PRO A 9 23.04 -29.74 -19.76
N LYS A 10 23.01 -30.25 -21.00
CA LYS A 10 22.34 -29.64 -22.15
C LYS A 10 20.85 -29.48 -21.86
N TYR A 11 20.36 -28.24 -21.92
CA TYR A 11 18.93 -27.95 -21.99
C TYR A 11 18.38 -28.49 -23.32
N SER A 12 17.63 -29.60 -23.25
CA SER A 12 16.80 -30.08 -24.35
C SER A 12 15.36 -30.18 -23.85
N GLY A 13 14.44 -29.64 -24.64
CA GLY A 13 13.02 -29.59 -24.31
C GLY A 13 12.41 -30.99 -24.26
N SER A 14 11.91 -31.37 -23.09
CA SER A 14 10.79 -32.30 -22.92
C SER A 14 10.33 -32.23 -21.45
N LEU A 15 9.04 -31.89 -21.28
CA LEU A 15 8.07 -32.15 -20.20
C LEU A 15 8.49 -32.86 -18.87
N TYR A 16 9.70 -32.65 -18.34
CA TYR A 16 10.17 -33.25 -17.08
C TYR A 16 9.43 -32.72 -15.83
N PHE A 17 8.62 -31.67 -15.98
CA PHE A 17 7.81 -31.12 -14.89
C PHE A 17 6.51 -31.91 -14.61
N LEU A 18 6.16 -32.86 -15.50
CA LEU A 18 5.03 -33.77 -15.33
C LEU A 18 5.39 -35.10 -14.64
N ASN A 19 6.67 -35.39 -14.41
CA ASN A 19 7.06 -36.61 -13.68
C ASN A 19 6.81 -36.45 -12.18
N ASP A 20 5.99 -37.36 -11.64
CA ASP A 20 5.60 -37.46 -10.23
C ASP A 20 6.79 -37.41 -9.27
N ILE A 21 6.71 -36.52 -8.29
CA ILE A 21 7.74 -36.37 -7.26
C ILE A 21 7.28 -37.17 -6.04
N GLN A 22 8.04 -38.21 -5.71
CA GLN A 22 8.18 -38.67 -4.33
C GLN A 22 8.96 -37.60 -3.56
N ILE A 23 8.28 -36.98 -2.61
CA ILE A 23 8.93 -36.11 -1.63
C ILE A 23 9.60 -37.04 -0.63
N ASN A 24 10.92 -37.18 -0.71
CA ASN A 24 11.65 -38.03 0.25
C ASN A 24 11.47 -37.45 1.67
N HIS A 25 10.83 -38.21 2.55
CA HIS A 25 10.52 -37.79 3.92
C HIS A 25 11.79 -37.61 4.80
N GLU A 26 12.95 -38.07 4.32
CA GLU A 26 14.21 -38.16 5.05
C GLU A 26 15.36 -37.28 4.51
N GLU A 27 15.18 -36.56 3.40
CA GLU A 27 16.21 -35.63 2.90
C GLU A 27 16.24 -34.33 3.73
N GLU A 28 17.44 -33.81 3.99
CA GLU A 28 17.62 -32.51 4.62
C GLU A 28 16.80 -31.45 3.86
N LEU A 29 15.75 -30.91 4.50
CA LEU A 29 14.85 -29.90 3.93
C LEU A 29 15.64 -28.65 3.53
N THR A 30 16.14 -28.64 2.31
CA THR A 30 16.94 -27.59 1.71
C THR A 30 16.25 -27.10 0.44
N ALA A 31 16.37 -25.79 0.17
CA ALA A 31 15.81 -25.22 -1.04
C ALA A 31 16.66 -24.03 -1.50
N PRO A 32 16.76 -23.75 -2.82
CA PRO A 32 17.55 -22.61 -3.32
C PRO A 32 17.08 -21.25 -2.79
N TRP A 33 15.82 -21.15 -2.36
CA TRP A 33 15.23 -19.93 -1.80
C TRP A 33 15.43 -19.79 -0.29
N LEU A 34 15.84 -20.86 0.42
CA LEU A 34 16.06 -20.86 1.87
C LEU A 34 17.57 -20.85 2.14
N LEU A 35 18.10 -19.71 2.54
CA LEU A 35 19.53 -19.48 2.72
C LEU A 35 20.05 -19.94 4.10
N SER A 36 19.16 -20.08 5.08
CA SER A 36 19.44 -20.58 6.45
C SER A 36 19.17 -22.08 6.59
N ASN A 37 19.58 -22.70 7.69
CA ASN A 37 19.18 -24.09 7.97
C ASN A 37 17.68 -24.16 8.30
N PHE A 38 16.99 -25.23 7.86
CA PHE A 38 15.57 -25.45 8.17
C PHE A 38 15.28 -25.41 9.68
N TYR A 39 16.19 -25.92 10.52
CA TYR A 39 16.00 -25.96 11.96
C TYR A 39 16.36 -24.65 12.66
N ASP A 40 16.85 -23.64 11.96
CA ASP A 40 17.12 -22.33 12.56
C ASP A 40 15.83 -21.65 12.99
N ASN A 41 15.87 -20.95 14.13
CA ASN A 41 14.70 -20.22 14.64
C ASN A 41 14.38 -18.97 13.81
N LYS A 42 15.30 -18.53 12.95
CA LYS A 42 15.12 -17.44 12.00
C LYS A 42 15.50 -17.91 10.62
N TRP A 43 14.54 -17.92 9.70
CA TRP A 43 14.80 -18.27 8.31
C TRP A 43 15.20 -17.06 7.50
N HIS A 44 16.29 -17.15 6.75
CA HIS A 44 16.69 -16.16 5.75
C HIS A 44 16.28 -16.65 4.36
N ILE A 45 15.43 -15.89 3.67
CA ILE A 45 14.76 -16.32 2.43
C ILE A 45 15.04 -15.34 1.30
N LYS A 46 15.26 -15.86 0.10
CA LYS A 46 15.45 -15.07 -1.12
C LYS A 46 14.67 -15.65 -2.30
N HIS A 47 13.76 -14.84 -2.84
CA HIS A 47 13.04 -15.13 -4.09
C HIS A 47 13.71 -14.41 -5.28
N PRO A 48 13.35 -14.72 -6.55
CA PRO A 48 13.81 -13.95 -7.70
C PRO A 48 13.47 -12.45 -7.55
N GLY A 49 14.48 -11.61 -7.33
CA GLY A 49 14.35 -10.17 -7.02
C GLY A 49 15.45 -9.66 -6.08
N HIS A 50 15.39 -8.39 -5.69
CA HIS A 50 16.34 -7.74 -4.76
C HIS A 50 15.94 -7.83 -3.28
N GLU A 51 14.83 -8.49 -2.94
CA GLU A 51 14.26 -8.49 -1.59
C GLU A 51 14.61 -9.78 -0.82
N GLU A 52 15.19 -9.63 0.38
CA GLU A 52 15.48 -10.71 1.32
C GLU A 52 14.49 -10.67 2.50
N LEU A 53 14.08 -11.84 3.00
CA LEU A 53 13.10 -12.01 4.08
C LEU A 53 13.70 -12.71 5.29
N TYR A 54 13.17 -12.36 6.46
CA TYR A 54 13.40 -13.09 7.69
C TYR A 54 12.08 -13.60 8.27
N PHE A 55 11.91 -14.92 8.38
CA PHE A 55 10.80 -15.50 9.14
C PHE A 55 11.29 -15.85 10.54
N ASP A 56 10.75 -15.14 11.54
CA ASP A 56 11.06 -15.39 12.95
C ASP A 56 10.04 -16.35 13.56
N TRP A 57 10.52 -17.54 13.91
CA TRP A 57 9.75 -18.61 14.54
C TRP A 57 9.72 -18.51 16.07
N HIS A 58 10.54 -17.63 16.66
CA HIS A 58 10.52 -17.38 18.09
C HIS A 58 9.31 -16.50 18.47
N ARG A 59 8.15 -17.15 18.60
CA ARG A 59 6.88 -16.52 18.95
C ARG A 59 6.28 -17.12 20.21
N ILE A 60 5.85 -16.26 21.12
CA ILE A 60 5.05 -16.64 22.28
C ILE A 60 3.66 -17.04 21.83
N MET A 61 3.19 -18.21 22.27
CA MET A 61 1.83 -18.67 22.05
C MET A 61 0.90 -18.15 23.15
N PRO A 62 -0.43 -18.11 22.93
CA PRO A 62 -1.38 -17.66 23.96
C PRO A 62 -1.32 -18.42 25.29
N SER A 63 -0.70 -19.61 25.30
CA SER A 63 -0.39 -20.37 26.51
C SER A 63 0.72 -19.77 27.39
N GLY A 64 1.40 -18.69 26.94
CA GLY A 64 2.56 -18.10 27.63
C GLY A 64 3.91 -18.74 27.28
N VAL A 65 3.91 -19.78 26.43
CA VAL A 65 5.12 -20.54 26.08
C VAL A 65 5.56 -20.21 24.66
N TYR A 66 6.87 -20.09 24.45
CA TYR A 66 7.44 -19.88 23.11
C TYR A 66 7.39 -21.16 22.27
N LEU A 67 7.09 -21.01 20.98
CA LEU A 67 7.06 -22.10 20.00
C LEU A 67 8.42 -22.82 19.84
N THR A 68 9.51 -22.12 20.17
CA THR A 68 10.88 -22.65 20.18
C THR A 68 11.29 -23.29 21.51
N SER A 69 10.40 -23.33 22.50
CA SER A 69 10.66 -23.92 23.81
C SER A 69 10.82 -25.44 23.68
N ASN A 70 11.85 -25.98 24.35
CA ASN A 70 12.04 -27.42 24.50
C ASN A 70 11.47 -27.97 25.83
N GLY A 71 10.73 -27.14 26.56
CA GLY A 71 10.16 -27.48 27.88
C GLY A 71 11.08 -27.19 29.07
N THR A 72 12.38 -26.99 28.86
CA THR A 72 13.34 -26.60 29.93
C THR A 72 13.89 -25.19 29.71
N GLU A 73 14.19 -24.83 28.47
CA GLU A 73 14.60 -23.52 28.01
C GLU A 73 13.47 -22.88 27.22
N SER A 74 13.06 -21.67 27.61
CA SER A 74 12.09 -20.87 26.85
C SER A 74 12.59 -20.51 25.45
N LYS A 75 13.91 -20.50 25.24
CA LYS A 75 14.56 -20.13 23.98
C LYS A 75 15.68 -21.10 23.62
N SER A 76 15.30 -22.28 23.14
CA SER A 76 16.27 -23.23 22.59
C SER A 76 17.01 -22.61 21.38
N GLN A 77 18.29 -22.94 21.21
CA GLN A 77 19.13 -22.39 20.14
C GLN A 77 18.65 -22.75 18.72
N ASN A 78 17.98 -23.90 18.56
CA ASN A 78 17.38 -24.34 17.29
C ASN A 78 16.18 -25.26 17.53
N SER A 79 15.46 -25.61 16.47
CA SER A 79 14.28 -26.48 16.55
C SER A 79 14.58 -27.97 16.38
N ARG A 80 15.85 -28.42 16.44
CA ARG A 80 16.19 -29.85 16.37
C ARG A 80 15.78 -30.54 17.68
N ILE A 81 15.02 -31.61 17.56
CA ILE A 81 14.65 -32.45 18.71
C ILE A 81 15.81 -33.42 18.95
N THR A 82 16.70 -33.07 19.88
CA THR A 82 17.72 -33.99 20.37
C THR A 82 17.21 -34.66 21.64
N THR A 83 16.89 -35.96 21.57
CA THR A 83 16.61 -36.80 22.73
C THR A 83 17.91 -36.98 23.53
N LYS A 84 18.35 -35.97 24.28
CA LYS A 84 19.46 -36.11 25.23
C LYS A 84 18.95 -35.88 26.65
N SER A 85 19.33 -36.84 27.48
CA SER A 85 19.10 -37.06 28.91
C SER A 85 19.30 -35.82 29.80
N HIS A 86 18.38 -34.87 29.78
CA HIS A 86 18.23 -33.92 30.87
C HIS A 86 17.26 -34.52 31.90
N LEU A 87 17.67 -34.59 33.18
CA LEU A 87 16.87 -35.18 34.26
C LEU A 87 15.45 -34.59 34.40
N ASN A 88 15.21 -33.38 33.87
CA ASN A 88 13.93 -32.67 33.93
C ASN A 88 13.23 -32.53 32.56
N TYR A 89 13.70 -33.20 31.50
CA TYR A 89 13.05 -33.13 30.18
C TYR A 89 11.78 -33.96 30.15
N GLN A 90 10.64 -33.31 29.89
CA GLN A 90 9.37 -33.96 29.62
C GLN A 90 8.95 -33.66 28.19
N ILE A 91 8.76 -34.71 27.39
CA ILE A 91 8.38 -34.59 25.98
C ILE A 91 7.07 -33.81 25.77
N THR A 92 6.16 -33.88 26.75
CA THR A 92 4.88 -33.16 26.78
C THR A 92 5.02 -31.65 26.89
N ASN A 93 6.20 -31.15 27.26
CA ASN A 93 6.52 -29.73 27.39
C ASN A 93 7.32 -29.17 26.20
N ASP A 94 7.70 -30.00 25.22
CA ASP A 94 8.48 -29.58 24.04
C ASP A 94 7.57 -29.10 22.90
N TYR A 95 7.65 -27.81 22.54
CA TYR A 95 6.85 -27.21 21.48
C TYR A 95 7.49 -27.37 20.10
N ARG A 96 8.73 -27.87 20.02
CA ARG A 96 9.48 -27.96 18.76
C ARG A 96 8.89 -28.97 17.79
N ASN A 97 8.12 -29.95 18.26
CA ASN A 97 7.38 -30.86 17.39
C ASN A 97 6.34 -30.10 16.54
N ALA A 98 5.46 -29.33 17.19
CA ALA A 98 4.52 -28.43 16.52
C ALA A 98 5.23 -27.41 15.62
N LEU A 99 6.34 -26.83 16.09
CA LEU A 99 7.15 -25.89 15.30
C LEU A 99 7.67 -26.52 14.00
N ASN A 100 8.23 -27.73 14.06
CA ASN A 100 8.78 -28.39 12.88
C ASN A 100 7.68 -28.76 11.87
N LYS A 101 6.48 -29.16 12.35
CA LYS A 101 5.30 -29.35 11.50
C LYS A 101 4.88 -28.04 10.81
N LEU A 102 4.83 -26.92 11.54
CA LEU A 102 4.52 -25.59 10.99
C LEU A 102 5.53 -25.15 9.93
N LYS A 103 6.82 -25.32 10.21
CA LYS A 103 7.91 -25.03 9.28
C LYS A 103 7.76 -25.81 7.97
N LYS A 104 7.45 -27.11 8.04
CA LYS A 104 7.19 -27.94 6.84
C LYS A 104 6.06 -27.35 6.00
N ILE A 105 4.92 -26.99 6.59
CA ILE A 105 3.78 -26.40 5.86
C ILE A 105 4.20 -25.15 5.07
N VAL A 106 4.94 -24.25 5.70
CA VAL A 106 5.41 -23.01 5.04
C VAL A 106 6.45 -23.32 3.95
N PHE A 107 7.34 -24.29 4.19
CA PHE A 107 8.32 -24.73 3.20
C PHE A 107 7.67 -25.25 1.91
N TYR A 108 6.61 -26.07 2.02
CA TYR A 108 5.92 -26.64 0.86
C TYR A 108 5.18 -25.60 0.01
N LEU A 109 4.80 -24.43 0.55
CA LEU A 109 4.10 -23.40 -0.22
C LEU A 109 4.89 -22.95 -1.45
N ALA A 110 6.22 -22.80 -1.30
CA ALA A 110 7.11 -22.35 -2.36
C ALA A 110 7.34 -23.39 -3.46
N HIS A 111 6.87 -24.62 -3.26
CA HIS A 111 6.99 -25.69 -4.26
C HIS A 111 6.14 -25.38 -5.50
N ARG A 112 6.70 -25.60 -6.70
CA ARG A 112 6.07 -25.18 -7.98
C ARG A 112 4.70 -25.83 -8.26
N ARG A 113 4.47 -27.05 -7.74
CA ARG A 113 3.16 -27.73 -7.84
C ARG A 113 2.09 -27.11 -6.93
N ILE A 114 2.51 -26.53 -5.80
CA ILE A 114 1.61 -25.81 -4.90
C ILE A 114 1.39 -24.38 -5.42
N SER A 115 2.47 -23.67 -5.72
CA SER A 115 2.46 -22.29 -6.20
C SER A 115 3.23 -22.17 -7.51
N LYS A 116 2.53 -21.98 -8.64
CA LYS A 116 3.15 -21.75 -9.96
C LYS A 116 4.21 -20.64 -9.92
N ARG A 117 3.92 -19.57 -9.16
CA ARG A 117 4.86 -18.51 -8.78
C ARG A 117 4.61 -18.15 -7.31
N CYS A 118 5.63 -18.24 -6.47
CA CYS A 118 5.58 -17.78 -5.09
C CYS A 118 6.46 -16.53 -4.97
N ASN A 119 5.83 -15.35 -4.95
CA ASN A 119 6.57 -14.09 -4.79
C ASN A 119 6.70 -13.72 -3.30
N PHE A 120 7.55 -12.72 -3.02
CA PHE A 120 7.81 -12.18 -1.68
C PHE A 120 6.53 -11.95 -0.86
N SER A 121 5.59 -11.18 -1.42
CA SER A 121 4.40 -10.73 -0.70
C SER A 121 3.47 -11.89 -0.35
N TYR A 122 3.29 -12.82 -1.30
CA TYR A 122 2.43 -13.98 -1.12
C TYR A 122 2.96 -14.94 -0.06
N HIS A 123 4.27 -15.26 -0.09
CA HIS A 123 4.87 -16.17 0.89
C HIS A 123 4.76 -15.60 2.32
N PHE A 124 5.06 -14.31 2.50
CA PHE A 124 4.96 -13.65 3.79
C PHE A 124 3.51 -13.58 4.32
N GLN A 125 2.53 -13.30 3.45
CA GLN A 125 1.11 -13.33 3.84
C GLN A 125 0.68 -14.72 4.29
N PHE A 126 1.06 -15.77 3.55
CA PHE A 126 0.75 -17.15 3.94
C PHE A 126 1.38 -17.51 5.29
N PHE A 127 2.66 -17.21 5.50
CA PHE A 127 3.34 -17.42 6.79
C PHE A 127 2.57 -16.79 7.95
N ASN A 128 2.15 -15.52 7.84
CA ASN A 128 1.40 -14.85 8.90
C ASN A 128 0.02 -15.49 9.15
N ARG A 129 -0.66 -15.99 8.12
CA ARG A 129 -1.94 -16.70 8.26
C ARG A 129 -1.80 -18.05 8.96
N ILE A 130 -0.78 -18.82 8.60
CA ILE A 130 -0.50 -20.10 9.27
C ILE A 130 -0.11 -19.88 10.72
N MET A 131 0.67 -18.83 11.01
CA MET A 131 0.94 -18.44 12.41
C MET A 131 -0.32 -18.01 13.16
N THR A 132 -1.27 -17.35 12.49
CA THR A 132 -2.55 -16.97 13.10
C THR A 132 -3.41 -18.20 13.42
N LEU A 133 -3.44 -19.20 12.53
CA LEU A 133 -4.09 -20.49 12.79
C LEU A 133 -3.43 -21.23 13.96
N ALA A 134 -2.09 -21.22 14.03
CA ALA A 134 -1.35 -21.78 15.16
C ALA A 134 -1.74 -21.10 16.48
N GLU A 135 -1.66 -19.77 16.55
CA GLU A 135 -2.02 -19.00 17.75
C GLU A 135 -3.44 -19.33 18.24
N TRP A 136 -4.43 -19.38 17.34
CA TRP A 136 -5.79 -19.78 17.69
C TRP A 136 -5.87 -21.20 18.22
N THR A 137 -5.20 -22.15 17.56
CA THR A 137 -5.20 -23.55 18.00
C THR A 137 -4.57 -23.71 19.40
N PHE A 138 -3.50 -22.97 19.69
CA PHE A 138 -2.86 -22.92 21.01
C PHE A 138 -3.70 -22.18 22.07
N LEU A 139 -4.54 -21.22 21.69
CA LEU A 139 -5.53 -20.64 22.61
C LEU A 139 -6.56 -21.69 23.05
N HIS A 140 -6.93 -22.60 22.14
CA HIS A 140 -7.86 -23.70 22.39
C HIS A 140 -7.11 -25.02 22.66
N GLU A 141 -6.01 -24.96 23.41
CA GLU A 141 -5.11 -26.09 23.63
C GLU A 141 -5.83 -27.35 24.12
N LYS A 142 -6.79 -27.18 25.05
CA LYS A 142 -7.61 -28.28 25.60
C LYS A 142 -8.43 -29.03 24.56
N ARG A 143 -8.80 -28.36 23.45
CA ARG A 143 -9.61 -28.93 22.36
C ARG A 143 -8.73 -29.62 21.32
N PHE A 144 -7.60 -29.03 20.96
CA PHE A 144 -6.84 -29.43 19.77
C PHE A 144 -5.50 -30.11 20.03
N ASN A 145 -4.99 -30.11 21.27
CA ASN A 145 -3.66 -30.63 21.61
C ASN A 145 -2.55 -30.26 20.58
N PRO A 146 -2.37 -28.96 20.27
CA PRO A 146 -1.53 -28.51 19.15
C PRO A 146 -0.04 -28.81 19.33
N ARG A 147 0.43 -29.06 20.56
CA ARG A 147 1.84 -29.42 20.83
C ARG A 147 2.27 -30.67 20.07
N GLU A 148 1.40 -31.68 20.07
CA GLU A 148 1.66 -32.96 19.42
C GLU A 148 1.02 -33.03 18.03
N ARG A 149 -0.22 -32.55 17.92
CA ARG A 149 -1.08 -32.77 16.75
C ARG A 149 -1.13 -31.56 15.81
N LEU A 150 -0.59 -30.41 16.21
CA LEU A 150 -0.69 -29.13 15.50
C LEU A 150 -2.13 -28.83 15.02
N PHE A 151 -2.49 -29.14 13.78
CA PHE A 151 -3.81 -28.88 13.20
C PHE A 151 -4.61 -30.17 12.92
N GLU A 152 -4.09 -31.35 13.26
CA GLU A 152 -4.70 -32.65 12.88
C GLU A 152 -6.11 -32.86 13.45
N LEU A 153 -6.43 -32.27 14.60
CA LEU A 153 -7.73 -32.40 15.27
C LEU A 153 -8.76 -31.35 14.85
N ILE A 154 -8.40 -30.43 13.96
CA ILE A 154 -9.32 -29.41 13.46
C ILE A 154 -10.24 -30.04 12.41
N ASP A 155 -11.55 -29.88 12.59
CA ASP A 155 -12.57 -30.36 11.65
C ASP A 155 -13.10 -29.24 10.73
N THR A 156 -14.09 -29.59 9.89
CA THR A 156 -14.68 -28.62 8.95
C THR A 156 -15.48 -27.54 9.68
N ASN A 157 -16.17 -27.90 10.76
CA ASN A 157 -17.02 -27.00 11.54
C ASN A 157 -16.17 -25.97 12.28
N ASP A 158 -15.04 -26.39 12.85
CA ASP A 158 -14.04 -25.54 13.48
C ASP A 158 -13.55 -24.43 12.55
N LEU A 159 -13.24 -24.79 11.30
CA LEU A 159 -12.78 -23.83 10.31
C LEU A 159 -13.92 -22.96 9.77
N GLN A 160 -15.02 -23.59 9.38
CA GLN A 160 -16.14 -22.96 8.67
C GLN A 160 -16.94 -22.00 9.56
N ASN A 161 -17.21 -22.40 10.80
CA ASN A 161 -18.16 -21.70 11.67
C ASN A 161 -17.47 -20.88 12.78
N GLU A 162 -16.16 -21.08 13.01
CA GLU A 162 -15.42 -20.36 14.05
C GLU A 162 -14.19 -19.63 13.50
N PHE A 163 -13.16 -20.36 13.04
CA PHE A 163 -11.89 -19.74 12.66
C PHE A 163 -12.04 -18.74 11.49
N ILE A 164 -12.67 -19.14 10.38
CA ILE A 164 -12.79 -18.29 9.18
C ILE A 164 -13.65 -17.05 9.46
N PRO A 165 -14.87 -17.16 10.02
CA PRO A 165 -15.68 -15.99 10.31
C PRO A 165 -15.00 -15.00 11.27
N LEU A 166 -14.40 -15.47 12.36
CA LEU A 166 -13.69 -14.60 13.31
C LEU A 166 -12.47 -13.92 12.69
N SER A 167 -11.74 -14.65 11.85
CA SER A 167 -10.58 -14.12 11.13
C SER A 167 -10.96 -13.09 10.07
N LEU A 168 -12.11 -13.26 9.41
CA LEU A 168 -12.62 -12.31 8.42
C LEU A 168 -13.19 -11.04 9.07
N LEU A 169 -14.00 -11.19 10.13
CA LEU A 169 -14.65 -10.08 10.81
C LEU A 169 -13.63 -9.29 11.65
N GLY A 170 -13.10 -9.86 12.74
CA GLY A 170 -12.25 -9.11 13.67
C GLY A 170 -10.76 -9.38 13.56
N GLY A 171 -10.34 -10.18 12.58
CA GLY A 171 -8.95 -10.63 12.46
C GLY A 171 -8.45 -11.27 13.76
N LYS A 172 -7.20 -10.98 14.13
CA LYS A 172 -6.61 -11.48 15.39
C LYS A 172 -7.31 -10.96 16.64
N THR A 173 -8.03 -9.84 16.57
CA THR A 173 -8.66 -9.23 17.76
C THR A 173 -9.79 -10.10 18.29
N GLN A 174 -10.70 -10.49 17.39
CA GLN A 174 -11.79 -11.41 17.74
C GLN A 174 -11.27 -12.83 17.90
N LEU A 175 -10.45 -13.32 16.95
CA LEU A 175 -9.96 -14.70 16.96
C LEU A 175 -9.23 -15.08 18.24
N LEU A 176 -8.45 -14.14 18.82
CA LEU A 176 -7.70 -14.39 20.04
C LEU A 176 -8.38 -13.81 21.30
N ASN A 177 -9.65 -13.37 21.18
CA ASN A 177 -10.45 -12.77 22.24
C ASN A 177 -9.70 -11.67 23.02
N LEU A 178 -8.98 -10.80 22.29
CA LEU A 178 -8.05 -9.84 22.91
C LEU A 178 -8.76 -8.82 23.80
N ASP A 179 -9.94 -8.35 23.42
CA ASP A 179 -10.75 -7.42 24.23
C ASP A 179 -11.06 -8.00 25.63
N VAL A 180 -11.52 -9.26 25.66
CA VAL A 180 -11.90 -9.94 26.90
C VAL A 180 -10.66 -10.21 27.75
N ARG A 181 -9.59 -10.75 27.14
CA ARG A 181 -8.34 -11.06 27.85
C ARG A 181 -7.69 -9.80 28.42
N LEU A 182 -7.71 -8.69 27.68
CA LEU A 182 -7.24 -7.39 28.15
C LEU A 182 -8.07 -6.90 29.34
N THR A 183 -9.39 -6.98 29.24
CA THR A 183 -10.31 -6.55 30.32
C THR A 183 -10.08 -7.35 31.59
N ILE A 184 -9.93 -8.69 31.49
CA ILE A 184 -9.64 -9.56 32.63
C ILE A 184 -8.30 -9.17 33.27
N ALA A 185 -7.24 -9.07 32.47
CA ALA A 185 -5.91 -8.73 32.96
C ALA A 185 -5.88 -7.36 33.67
N PHE A 186 -6.56 -6.36 33.09
CA PHE A 186 -6.63 -5.02 33.69
C PHE A 186 -7.49 -4.99 34.96
N THR A 187 -8.53 -5.82 35.04
CA THR A 187 -9.34 -5.99 36.26
C THR A 187 -8.52 -6.60 37.38
N GLU A 188 -7.70 -7.61 37.09
CA GLU A 188 -6.78 -8.22 38.06
C GLU A 188 -5.73 -7.22 38.54
N ILE A 189 -5.14 -6.44 37.63
CA ILE A 189 -4.20 -5.37 37.98
C ILE A 189 -4.87 -4.33 38.89
N LEU A 190 -6.07 -3.86 38.55
CA LEU A 190 -6.84 -2.92 39.38
C LEU A 190 -7.14 -3.48 40.77
N SER A 191 -7.53 -4.75 40.85
CA SER A 191 -7.79 -5.44 42.12
C SER A 191 -6.53 -5.48 42.99
N ASN A 192 -5.37 -5.77 42.40
CA ASN A 192 -4.10 -5.79 43.11
C ASN A 192 -3.68 -4.38 43.58
N ILE A 193 -3.85 -3.36 42.74
CA ILE A 193 -3.59 -1.96 43.12
C ILE A 193 -4.47 -1.56 44.31
N LYS A 194 -5.78 -1.87 44.28
CA LYS A 194 -6.72 -1.48 45.34
C LYS A 194 -6.48 -2.20 46.67
N LYS A 195 -5.87 -3.38 46.64
CA LYS A 195 -5.47 -4.13 47.85
C LYS A 195 -4.18 -3.60 48.48
N ASP A 196 -3.30 -2.97 47.71
CA ASP A 196 -2.05 -2.39 48.17
C ASP A 196 -2.20 -0.89 48.46
N ALA A 197 -2.43 -0.53 49.72
CA ALA A 197 -2.64 0.85 50.14
C ALA A 197 -1.43 1.76 49.88
N VAL A 198 -0.20 1.22 49.90
CA VAL A 198 1.02 1.99 49.65
C VAL A 198 1.10 2.34 48.17
N LEU A 199 0.93 1.34 47.31
CA LEU A 199 0.91 1.53 45.87
C LEU A 199 -0.22 2.47 45.44
N LEU A 200 -1.43 2.30 45.99
CA LEU A 200 -2.58 3.13 45.67
C LEU A 200 -2.33 4.62 45.98
N ASN A 201 -1.79 4.92 47.16
CA ASN A 201 -1.45 6.30 47.56
C ASN A 201 -0.38 6.91 46.65
N GLU A 202 0.63 6.13 46.28
CA GLU A 202 1.68 6.58 45.37
C GLU A 202 1.13 6.91 43.97
N LEU A 203 0.28 6.04 43.42
CA LEU A 203 -0.35 6.26 42.11
C LEU A 203 -1.27 7.48 42.13
N ASN A 204 -2.08 7.66 43.17
CA ASN A 204 -2.93 8.84 43.31
C ASN A 204 -2.13 10.14 43.37
N LYS A 205 -1.00 10.17 44.09
CA LYS A 205 -0.10 11.33 44.09
C LYS A 205 0.44 11.65 42.70
N ASN A 206 0.81 10.61 41.92
CA ASN A 206 1.27 10.81 40.55
C ASN A 206 0.15 11.35 39.63
N ILE A 207 -1.07 10.84 39.79
CA ILE A 207 -2.27 11.35 39.10
C ILE A 207 -2.49 12.83 39.42
N GLU A 208 -2.39 13.24 40.69
CA GLU A 208 -2.51 14.64 41.11
C GLU A 208 -1.42 15.55 40.54
N GLN A 209 -0.26 15.00 40.19
CA GLN A 209 0.88 15.74 39.64
C GLN A 209 0.87 15.80 38.11
N SER A 210 0.23 14.86 37.41
CA SER A 210 0.13 14.86 35.94
C SER A 210 -1.28 15.12 35.45
N TYR A 211 -1.43 16.14 34.61
CA TYR A 211 -2.70 16.45 33.96
C TYR A 211 -3.07 15.38 32.92
N GLU A 212 -2.09 14.87 32.18
CA GLU A 212 -2.27 13.90 31.11
C GLU A 212 -2.82 12.56 31.60
N LEU A 213 -2.47 12.15 32.82
CA LEU A 213 -3.01 10.93 33.43
C LEU A 213 -4.51 11.06 33.73
N ARG A 214 -4.95 12.25 34.17
CA ARG A 214 -6.35 12.55 34.52
C ARG A 214 -7.22 12.89 33.31
N TYR A 215 -6.63 13.47 32.27
CA TYR A 215 -7.39 14.01 31.15
C TYR A 215 -8.02 12.90 30.30
N VAL A 216 -9.35 12.87 30.22
CA VAL A 216 -10.09 12.00 29.31
C VAL A 216 -10.67 12.86 28.19
N ASP A 217 -10.20 12.62 26.97
CA ASP A 217 -10.73 13.29 25.79
C ASP A 217 -12.21 12.93 25.57
N PRO A 218 -13.12 13.90 25.32
CA PRO A 218 -14.52 13.63 25.04
C PRO A 218 -14.76 12.63 23.91
N LEU A 219 -13.89 12.56 22.90
CA LEU A 219 -13.98 11.58 21.80
C LEU A 219 -13.70 10.15 22.27
N LEU A 220 -12.91 9.97 23.32
CA LEU A 220 -12.54 8.66 23.87
C LEU A 220 -13.45 8.24 25.02
N LYS A 221 -14.15 9.17 25.66
CA LYS A 221 -15.04 8.90 26.80
C LYS A 221 -16.08 7.78 26.54
N PRO A 222 -16.74 7.68 25.37
CA PRO A 222 -17.65 6.57 25.07
C PRO A 222 -16.98 5.19 24.95
N TRP A 223 -15.65 5.16 24.85
CA TRP A 223 -14.86 3.96 24.59
C TRP A 223 -14.08 3.48 25.83
N LEU A 224 -14.33 4.06 26.99
CA LEU A 224 -13.70 3.63 28.24
C LEU A 224 -14.15 2.21 28.61
N ILE A 225 -13.18 1.35 28.95
CA ILE A 225 -13.45 0.00 29.47
C ILE A 225 -13.81 0.07 30.97
N PHE A 226 -13.24 1.03 31.70
CA PHE A 226 -13.41 1.21 33.14
C PHE A 226 -13.88 2.63 33.46
N SER A 227 -14.23 2.90 34.72
CA SER A 227 -14.53 4.26 35.19
C SER A 227 -13.39 5.25 34.90
N GLU A 228 -13.66 6.55 34.84
CA GLU A 228 -12.60 7.56 34.64
C GLU A 228 -11.52 7.50 35.74
N VAL A 229 -11.94 7.19 36.98
CA VAL A 229 -11.04 7.00 38.13
C VAL A 229 -10.16 5.77 37.94
N ASP A 230 -10.74 4.62 37.62
CA ASP A 230 -9.99 3.38 37.40
C ASP A 230 -9.07 3.47 36.18
N THR A 231 -9.51 4.19 35.14
CA THR A 231 -8.71 4.47 33.95
C THR A 231 -7.50 5.34 34.31
N SER A 232 -7.68 6.36 35.14
CA SER A 232 -6.58 7.21 35.64
C SER A 232 -5.59 6.40 36.49
N LEU A 233 -6.09 5.51 37.35
CA LEU A 233 -5.27 4.56 38.13
C LEU A 233 -4.46 3.62 37.25
N LEU A 234 -5.08 3.01 36.23
CA LEU A 234 -4.39 2.16 35.27
C LEU A 234 -3.34 2.95 34.48
N ARG A 235 -3.63 4.16 34.03
CA ARG A 235 -2.64 5.02 33.33
C ARG A 235 -1.43 5.31 34.22
N ALA A 236 -1.64 5.63 35.49
CA ALA A 236 -0.55 5.85 36.44
C ALA A 236 0.28 4.57 36.67
N TRP A 237 -0.37 3.41 36.77
CA TRP A 237 0.30 2.11 36.87
C TRP A 237 1.10 1.80 35.59
N LEU A 238 0.53 2.04 34.41
CA LEU A 238 1.20 1.85 33.12
C LEU A 238 2.43 2.74 32.98
N GLN A 239 2.37 3.98 33.47
CA GLN A 239 3.51 4.88 33.52
C GLN A 239 4.61 4.34 34.43
N LYS A 240 4.26 3.95 35.66
CA LYS A 240 5.20 3.41 36.65
C LYS A 240 5.93 2.17 36.15
N ASN A 241 5.24 1.32 35.37
CA ASN A 241 5.80 0.10 34.79
C ASN A 241 6.43 0.32 33.38
N ASN A 242 6.70 1.55 32.98
CA ASN A 242 7.41 1.90 31.73
C ASN A 242 6.71 1.47 30.43
N TYR A 243 5.39 1.30 30.44
CA TYR A 243 4.60 0.99 29.24
C TYR A 243 4.35 2.20 28.34
N TYR A 244 4.70 3.41 28.76
CA TYR A 244 4.67 4.59 27.88
C TYR A 244 5.99 4.78 27.14
N SER A 245 5.90 5.25 25.89
CA SER A 245 7.04 5.85 25.22
C SER A 245 7.38 7.18 25.89
N ASN A 246 8.67 7.42 26.09
CA ASN A 246 9.23 8.67 26.61
C ASN A 246 9.97 9.47 25.53
N VAL A 247 9.82 9.06 24.27
CA VAL A 247 10.59 9.61 23.14
C VAL A 247 9.74 10.63 22.41
N SER A 248 10.18 11.90 22.45
CA SER A 248 9.73 12.96 21.56
C SER A 248 8.20 12.96 21.33
N PHE A 249 7.75 12.74 20.09
CA PHE A 249 6.35 12.80 19.66
C PHE A 249 5.48 11.62 20.10
N ASP A 250 6.08 10.51 20.54
CA ASP A 250 5.35 9.35 21.04
C ASP A 250 5.18 9.41 22.57
N LYS A 251 5.62 10.50 23.23
CA LYS A 251 5.49 10.66 24.67
C LYS A 251 4.05 10.43 25.13
N GLY A 252 3.85 9.49 26.05
CA GLY A 252 2.54 9.14 26.59
C GLY A 252 1.72 8.15 25.75
N ARG A 253 2.21 7.73 24.57
CA ARG A 253 1.62 6.62 23.81
C ARG A 253 2.02 5.28 24.44
N LEU A 254 1.10 4.33 24.44
CA LEU A 254 1.39 2.98 24.93
C LEU A 254 2.31 2.23 23.97
N LYS A 255 3.30 1.53 24.53
CA LYS A 255 4.05 0.48 23.87
C LYS A 255 3.16 -0.77 23.79
N CYS A 256 2.14 -0.72 22.95
CA CYS A 256 1.13 -1.77 22.86
C CYS A 256 1.75 -3.15 22.60
N GLU A 257 2.80 -3.26 21.78
CA GLU A 257 3.45 -4.54 21.51
C GLU A 257 4.03 -5.16 22.81
N ASN A 258 4.78 -4.39 23.60
CA ASN A 258 5.33 -4.83 24.88
C ASN A 258 4.22 -5.18 25.87
N LEU A 259 3.20 -4.33 25.97
CA LEU A 259 2.06 -4.55 26.86
C LEU A 259 1.36 -5.87 26.53
N PHE A 260 1.09 -6.14 25.25
CA PHE A 260 0.42 -7.37 24.84
C PHE A 260 1.32 -8.59 25.02
N GLU A 261 2.63 -8.47 24.80
CA GLU A 261 3.57 -9.58 25.00
C GLU A 261 3.71 -9.95 26.49
N GLU A 262 3.81 -8.96 27.38
CA GLU A 262 4.00 -9.18 28.82
C GLU A 262 2.69 -9.54 29.55
N VAL A 263 1.60 -8.84 29.25
CA VAL A 263 0.32 -9.00 29.97
C VAL A 263 -0.58 -10.05 29.31
N LEU A 264 -0.56 -10.15 27.98
CA LEU A 264 -1.45 -11.06 27.23
C LEU A 264 -0.70 -12.19 26.54
N HIS A 265 0.62 -12.30 26.71
CA HIS A 265 1.44 -13.32 26.04
C HIS A 265 1.20 -13.38 24.53
N GLN A 266 1.02 -12.22 23.91
CA GLN A 266 0.68 -12.12 22.49
C GLN A 266 1.52 -11.09 21.78
N LYS A 267 2.30 -11.53 20.80
CA LYS A 267 3.03 -10.63 19.91
C LYS A 267 2.12 -10.15 18.79
N ILE A 268 1.54 -8.96 18.95
CA ILE A 268 0.64 -8.35 17.97
C ILE A 268 0.91 -6.86 17.82
N LYS A 269 0.86 -6.37 16.57
CA LYS A 269 1.03 -4.95 16.26
C LYS A 269 -0.28 -4.21 16.46
N TYR A 270 -0.19 -3.00 17.01
CA TYR A 270 -1.35 -2.13 17.25
C TYR A 270 -2.21 -1.96 15.99
N ASP A 271 -1.57 -1.72 14.84
CA ASP A 271 -2.21 -1.44 13.56
C ASP A 271 -3.03 -2.63 13.01
N THR A 272 -2.80 -3.83 13.54
CA THR A 272 -3.52 -5.06 13.15
C THR A 272 -4.74 -5.36 14.02
N LEU A 273 -4.95 -4.56 15.08
CA LEU A 273 -6.11 -4.69 15.96
C LEU A 273 -7.37 -4.12 15.31
N SER A 274 -8.55 -4.53 15.78
CA SER A 274 -9.81 -3.94 15.32
C SER A 274 -9.86 -2.45 15.68
N PRO A 275 -10.53 -1.61 14.86
CA PRO A 275 -10.69 -0.18 15.18
C PRO A 275 -11.27 0.06 16.58
N GLN A 276 -12.20 -0.80 17.03
CA GLN A 276 -12.82 -0.75 18.35
C GLN A 276 -11.81 -1.01 19.47
N LEU A 277 -10.93 -2.01 19.36
CA LEU A 277 -9.89 -2.24 20.37
C LEU A 277 -8.83 -1.14 20.32
N GLN A 278 -8.45 -0.69 19.12
CA GLN A 278 -7.49 0.40 18.97
C GLN A 278 -7.95 1.67 19.69
N ILE A 279 -9.24 2.04 19.62
CA ILE A 279 -9.76 3.23 20.28
C ILE A 279 -9.93 3.04 21.79
N LYS A 280 -10.35 1.85 22.25
CA LYS A 280 -10.34 1.48 23.67
C LYS A 280 -8.93 1.60 24.26
N LEU A 281 -7.90 1.15 23.52
CA LEU A 281 -6.51 1.29 23.93
C LEU A 281 -6.05 2.75 24.00
N ARG A 282 -6.48 3.61 23.05
CA ARG A 282 -6.18 5.06 23.10
C ARG A 282 -6.73 5.71 24.36
N ALA A 283 -7.79 5.17 24.96
CA ALA A 283 -8.30 5.65 26.23
C ALA A 283 -7.31 5.46 27.40
N PHE A 284 -6.28 4.63 27.25
CA PHE A 284 -5.19 4.48 28.23
C PHE A 284 -3.91 5.24 27.84
N TYR A 285 -3.95 6.08 26.81
CA TYR A 285 -2.81 6.94 26.45
C TYR A 285 -2.79 8.18 27.36
N ALA A 286 -1.59 8.66 27.70
CA ALA A 286 -1.38 9.89 28.44
C ALA A 286 -1.01 11.04 27.48
N VAL A 287 -1.91 11.35 26.54
CA VAL A 287 -1.68 12.34 25.46
C VAL A 287 -2.79 13.39 25.46
N LYS A 288 -2.41 14.66 25.30
CA LYS A 288 -3.35 15.80 25.33
C LYS A 288 -4.21 15.91 24.07
N ASN A 289 -3.63 15.72 22.88
CA ASN A 289 -4.32 15.87 21.60
C ASN A 289 -4.49 14.50 20.92
N THR A 290 -5.68 13.92 21.04
CA THR A 290 -5.99 12.58 20.53
C THR A 290 -6.01 12.50 19.00
N LYS A 291 -6.32 13.60 18.30
CA LYS A 291 -6.29 13.63 16.82
C LYS A 291 -4.89 13.42 16.26
N THR A 292 -3.85 13.83 16.98
CA THR A 292 -2.45 13.57 16.57
C THR A 292 -2.12 12.07 16.55
N LEU A 293 -2.92 11.22 17.19
CA LEU A 293 -2.72 9.77 17.21
C LEU A 293 -3.11 9.10 15.89
N ASP A 294 -3.94 9.75 15.08
CA ASP A 294 -4.25 9.31 13.71
C ASP A 294 -3.13 9.62 12.72
N PHE A 295 -2.13 10.41 13.14
CA PHE A 295 -0.95 10.72 12.36
C PHE A 295 0.29 10.04 12.94
N THR A 296 1.11 9.47 12.06
CA THR A 296 2.36 8.84 12.45
C THR A 296 3.42 9.87 12.83
N ALA A 297 4.43 9.47 13.61
CA ALA A 297 5.58 10.31 13.95
C ALA A 297 6.45 10.67 12.72
N THR A 298 6.15 10.15 11.53
CA THR A 298 6.80 10.50 10.25
C THR A 298 5.84 11.18 9.28
N ASN A 299 4.62 11.51 9.72
CA ASN A 299 3.63 12.15 8.87
C ASN A 299 4.10 13.53 8.40
N PHE A 300 3.89 13.79 7.11
CA PHE A 300 4.14 15.07 6.45
C PHE A 300 2.85 15.80 6.05
N ARG A 301 1.69 15.15 6.19
CA ARG A 301 0.39 15.66 5.73
C ARG A 301 -0.21 16.64 6.72
N GLU A 302 -0.69 17.79 6.26
CA GLU A 302 -1.42 18.77 7.08
C GLU A 302 -2.81 18.31 7.50
N TYR A 303 -3.45 17.47 6.71
CA TYR A 303 -4.82 17.03 6.89
C TYR A 303 -4.92 15.51 6.74
N LEU A 304 -6.06 14.95 7.17
CA LEU A 304 -6.38 13.56 6.83
C LEU A 304 -6.72 13.46 5.33
N THR A 305 -6.48 12.30 4.71
CA THR A 305 -6.83 12.12 3.30
C THR A 305 -8.34 12.08 3.11
N SER A 306 -8.85 12.71 2.06
CA SER A 306 -10.25 12.58 1.66
C SER A 306 -10.63 11.11 1.46
N GLY A 307 -11.79 10.71 1.98
CA GLY A 307 -12.24 9.32 2.03
C GLY A 307 -11.57 8.44 3.10
N GLU A 308 -10.49 8.90 3.76
CA GLU A 308 -10.01 8.24 4.97
C GLU A 308 -10.83 8.72 6.18
N GLN A 309 -11.07 7.78 7.10
CA GLN A 309 -11.77 8.04 8.35
C GLN A 309 -10.79 8.11 9.51
N TYR A 310 -11.05 9.00 10.45
CA TYR A 310 -10.38 9.00 11.75
C TYR A 310 -10.69 7.70 12.50
N LEU A 311 -9.84 7.27 13.43
CA LEU A 311 -10.07 6.00 14.12
C LEU A 311 -11.42 5.95 14.83
N HIS A 312 -11.86 7.05 15.43
CA HIS A 312 -13.14 7.11 16.14
C HIS A 312 -14.37 7.02 15.23
N GLU A 313 -14.23 7.41 13.96
CA GLU A 313 -15.25 7.19 12.93
C GLU A 313 -15.24 5.71 12.53
N LYS A 314 -14.07 5.15 12.23
CA LYS A 314 -13.91 3.73 11.87
C LYS A 314 -14.44 2.77 12.93
N ALA A 315 -14.25 3.11 14.21
CA ALA A 315 -14.69 2.28 15.32
C ALA A 315 -16.23 2.17 15.42
N LYS A 316 -16.98 3.16 14.91
CA LYS A 316 -18.44 3.16 14.90
C LYS A 316 -19.03 2.35 13.75
N ASN A 317 -18.27 2.14 12.68
CA ASN A 317 -18.76 1.38 11.54
C ASN A 317 -18.89 -0.09 11.90
N GLU A 318 -19.88 -0.75 11.29
CA GLU A 318 -19.93 -2.21 11.26
C GLU A 318 -18.69 -2.77 10.59
N ILE A 319 -18.23 -3.93 11.07
CA ILE A 319 -17.06 -4.56 10.50
C ILE A 319 -17.46 -5.27 9.20
N ILE A 320 -17.08 -4.68 8.08
CA ILE A 320 -17.36 -5.22 6.75
C ILE A 320 -16.10 -5.89 6.19
N VAL A 321 -16.29 -7.03 5.53
CA VAL A 321 -15.20 -7.83 4.99
C VAL A 321 -14.99 -7.50 3.51
N SER A 322 -13.76 -7.20 3.09
CA SER A 322 -13.49 -7.00 1.67
C SER A 322 -13.48 -8.32 0.90
N GLU A 323 -14.05 -8.33 -0.31
CA GLU A 323 -13.96 -9.46 -1.24
C GLU A 323 -12.50 -9.89 -1.49
N THR A 324 -11.57 -8.93 -1.53
CA THR A 324 -10.13 -9.23 -1.68
C THR A 324 -9.59 -10.06 -0.51
N SER A 325 -9.97 -9.72 0.72
CA SER A 325 -9.59 -10.48 1.92
C SER A 325 -10.18 -11.88 1.87
N HIS A 326 -11.44 -11.99 1.47
CA HIS A 326 -12.16 -13.25 1.30
C HIS A 326 -11.50 -14.16 0.25
N ASP A 327 -11.26 -13.65 -0.96
CA ASP A 327 -10.59 -14.36 -2.06
C ASP A 327 -9.20 -14.85 -1.62
N SER A 328 -8.48 -14.00 -0.90
CA SER A 328 -7.14 -14.31 -0.43
C SER A 328 -7.15 -15.45 0.59
N TRP A 329 -8.10 -15.49 1.52
CA TRP A 329 -8.28 -16.61 2.45
C TRP A 329 -8.68 -17.89 1.73
N THR A 330 -9.61 -17.81 0.78
CA THR A 330 -10.00 -18.93 -0.09
C THR A 330 -8.77 -19.55 -0.78
N GLN A 331 -7.88 -18.71 -1.32
CA GLN A 331 -6.64 -19.19 -1.92
C GLN A 331 -5.71 -19.84 -0.89
N THR A 332 -5.59 -19.30 0.32
CA THR A 332 -4.79 -19.91 1.39
C THR A 332 -5.26 -21.33 1.74
N PHE A 333 -6.57 -21.54 1.93
CA PHE A 333 -7.10 -22.87 2.24
C PHE A 333 -6.99 -23.84 1.06
N LYS A 334 -7.17 -23.37 -0.18
CA LYS A 334 -6.88 -24.18 -1.38
C LYS A 334 -5.42 -24.63 -1.42
N LYS A 335 -4.46 -23.77 -1.04
CA LYS A 335 -3.04 -24.18 -0.92
C LYS A 335 -2.83 -25.17 0.22
N LEU A 336 -3.46 -24.97 1.38
CA LEU A 336 -3.38 -25.92 2.49
C LEU A 336 -3.92 -27.29 2.11
N HIS A 337 -5.02 -27.36 1.37
CA HIS A 337 -5.55 -28.61 0.84
C HIS A 337 -4.50 -29.31 -0.04
N LEU A 338 -3.89 -28.58 -0.99
CA LEU A 338 -2.84 -29.15 -1.83
C LEU A 338 -1.63 -29.63 -1.02
N ILE A 339 -1.20 -28.89 0.00
CA ILE A 339 -0.09 -29.27 0.88
C ILE A 339 -0.46 -30.51 1.72
N SER A 340 -1.71 -30.62 2.18
CA SER A 340 -2.17 -31.77 2.98
C SER A 340 -2.11 -33.11 2.24
N LEU A 341 -2.10 -33.10 0.91
CA LEU A 341 -1.93 -34.31 0.09
C LEU A 341 -0.49 -34.86 0.15
N TYR A 342 0.47 -34.08 0.64
CA TYR A 342 1.90 -34.39 0.63
C TYR A 342 2.52 -34.45 2.03
N LEU A 343 1.76 -34.16 3.09
CA LEU A 343 2.22 -34.19 4.47
C LEU A 343 1.56 -35.34 5.23
N ASP A 344 2.37 -36.14 5.93
CA ASP A 344 1.85 -37.25 6.77
C ASP A 344 1.25 -36.78 8.10
N SER A 345 1.58 -35.56 8.53
CA SER A 345 1.15 -35.03 9.84
C SER A 345 1.18 -33.50 9.88
N GLY A 346 0.47 -32.94 10.86
CA GLY A 346 0.43 -31.51 11.15
C GLY A 346 -0.65 -30.70 10.42
N LEU A 347 -1.40 -31.28 9.50
CA LEU A 347 -2.60 -30.69 8.88
C LEU A 347 -3.83 -31.56 9.14
N PRO A 348 -5.05 -30.99 9.06
CA PRO A 348 -6.27 -31.78 9.02
C PRO A 348 -6.25 -32.77 7.84
N PRO A 349 -7.01 -33.89 7.92
CA PRO A 349 -7.22 -34.77 6.79
C PRO A 349 -7.65 -34.00 5.53
N PRO A 350 -7.17 -34.32 4.32
CA PRO A 350 -7.45 -33.55 3.11
C PRO A 350 -8.94 -33.33 2.82
N ILE A 351 -9.80 -34.26 3.27
CA ILE A 351 -11.25 -34.15 3.16
C ILE A 351 -11.81 -32.94 3.90
N VAL A 352 -11.26 -32.60 5.06
CA VAL A 352 -11.69 -31.45 5.89
C VAL A 352 -11.45 -30.12 5.18
N LEU A 353 -10.33 -30.00 4.48
CA LEU A 353 -9.99 -28.77 3.74
C LEU A 353 -10.74 -28.69 2.40
N LYS A 354 -11.06 -29.85 1.80
CA LYS A 354 -11.82 -29.96 0.56
C LYS A 354 -13.31 -29.64 0.76
N SER A 355 -13.88 -29.94 1.93
CA SER A 355 -15.28 -29.72 2.27
C SER A 355 -15.62 -28.28 2.65
N LEU A 356 -14.63 -27.38 2.76
CA LEU A 356 -14.86 -25.98 3.10
C LEU A 356 -15.71 -25.27 2.03
N ASN A 357 -16.76 -24.60 2.49
CA ASN A 357 -17.62 -23.79 1.64
C ASN A 357 -17.22 -22.32 1.76
N PHE A 358 -16.63 -21.78 0.70
CA PHE A 358 -16.20 -20.37 0.68
C PHE A 358 -17.30 -19.39 0.26
N ASN A 359 -18.57 -19.79 0.23
CA ASN A 359 -19.67 -18.89 -0.11
C ASN A 359 -20.25 -18.25 1.17
N PHE A 360 -19.52 -17.29 1.76
CA PHE A 360 -19.93 -16.63 3.02
C PHE A 360 -20.86 -15.43 2.83
N SER A 361 -21.19 -15.05 1.58
CA SER A 361 -21.99 -13.86 1.26
C SER A 361 -23.37 -13.84 1.91
N ASN A 362 -23.93 -15.00 2.23
CA ASN A 362 -25.24 -15.11 2.90
C ASN A 362 -25.20 -14.76 4.39
N HIS A 363 -24.02 -14.72 5.02
CA HIS A 363 -23.87 -14.52 6.47
C HIS A 363 -22.93 -13.38 6.83
N ILE A 364 -22.07 -12.94 5.90
CA ILE A 364 -21.11 -11.86 6.09
C ILE A 364 -21.32 -10.86 4.96
N ALA A 365 -21.66 -9.61 5.31
CA ALA A 365 -21.70 -8.52 4.36
C ALA A 365 -20.30 -8.32 3.77
N LEU A 366 -20.19 -8.47 2.44
CA LEU A 366 -18.96 -8.23 1.72
C LEU A 366 -19.01 -6.84 1.09
N THR A 367 -17.99 -6.01 1.35
CA THR A 367 -17.76 -4.86 0.47
C THR A 367 -17.12 -5.36 -0.81
N PRO A 368 -17.60 -4.92 -1.99
CA PRO A 368 -16.94 -5.17 -3.26
C PRO A 368 -15.46 -4.83 -3.18
N LYS A 369 -14.62 -5.48 -4.02
CA LYS A 369 -13.19 -5.13 -4.13
C LYS A 369 -13.04 -3.61 -4.17
N GLY A 370 -12.43 -3.06 -3.12
CA GLY A 370 -12.39 -1.62 -2.88
C GLY A 370 -11.89 -0.90 -4.12
N ARG A 371 -12.79 -0.19 -4.79
CA ARG A 371 -12.43 0.70 -5.89
C ARG A 371 -11.70 1.87 -5.25
N THR A 372 -10.40 2.00 -5.50
CA THR A 372 -9.71 3.22 -5.08
C THR A 372 -10.39 4.38 -5.80
N LYS A 373 -10.89 5.37 -5.07
CA LYS A 373 -11.58 6.50 -5.71
C LYS A 373 -10.69 7.13 -6.77
N THR A 374 -11.24 7.28 -7.96
CA THR A 374 -10.59 8.02 -9.05
C THR A 374 -10.46 9.47 -8.62
N ILE A 375 -9.35 10.12 -9.00
CA ILE A 375 -9.13 11.54 -8.68
C ILE A 375 -10.15 12.39 -9.45
N PRO A 376 -10.86 13.32 -8.77
CA PRO A 376 -11.72 14.29 -9.45
C PRO A 376 -10.94 15.07 -10.50
N ALA A 377 -11.55 15.28 -11.67
CA ALA A 377 -10.91 15.95 -12.80
C ALA A 377 -10.38 17.33 -12.41
N GLU A 378 -11.16 18.10 -11.66
CA GLU A 378 -10.78 19.44 -11.18
C GLU A 378 -9.52 19.39 -10.30
N ILE A 379 -9.42 18.42 -9.39
CA ILE A 379 -8.24 18.27 -8.52
C ILE A 379 -7.02 17.87 -9.35
N ALA A 380 -7.18 16.94 -10.29
CA ALA A 380 -6.09 16.53 -11.17
C ALA A 380 -5.61 17.68 -12.06
N MET A 381 -6.53 18.47 -12.63
CA MET A 381 -6.23 19.62 -13.47
C MET A 381 -5.62 20.77 -12.70
N HIS A 382 -6.09 21.05 -11.48
CA HIS A 382 -5.48 22.04 -10.59
C HIS A 382 -4.03 21.63 -10.25
N ALA A 383 -3.81 20.39 -9.80
CA ALA A 383 -2.46 19.90 -9.50
C ALA A 383 -1.53 19.91 -10.73
N LEU A 384 -2.05 19.57 -11.92
CA LEU A 384 -1.31 19.65 -13.17
C LEU A 384 -0.98 21.10 -13.53
N GLY A 385 -1.94 22.03 -13.41
CA GLY A 385 -1.74 23.46 -13.67
C GLY A 385 -0.64 24.05 -12.79
N GLU A 386 -0.69 23.80 -11.48
CA GLU A 386 0.32 24.25 -10.53
C GLU A 386 1.69 23.63 -10.80
N ALA A 387 1.74 22.33 -11.14
CA ALA A 387 2.99 21.67 -11.51
C ALA A 387 3.61 22.26 -12.80
N ILE A 388 2.79 22.56 -13.80
CA ILE A 388 3.22 23.20 -15.05
C ILE A 388 3.74 24.61 -14.76
N HIS A 389 2.99 25.40 -13.98
CA HIS A 389 3.40 26.72 -13.55
C HIS A 389 4.77 26.65 -12.86
N TYR A 390 4.93 25.75 -11.90
CA TYR A 390 6.18 25.62 -11.14
C TYR A 390 7.38 25.29 -12.04
N VAL A 391 7.22 24.35 -12.98
CA VAL A 391 8.28 23.99 -13.93
C VAL A 391 8.60 25.13 -14.90
N LEU A 392 7.60 25.87 -15.38
CA LEU A 392 7.79 26.93 -16.38
C LEU A 392 8.34 28.23 -15.79
N VAL A 393 7.87 28.60 -14.59
CA VAL A 393 8.20 29.88 -13.95
C VAL A 393 9.48 29.77 -13.13
N TYR A 394 9.59 28.73 -12.28
CA TYR A 394 10.70 28.59 -11.33
C TYR A 394 11.79 27.62 -11.79
N GLY A 395 11.44 26.62 -12.61
CA GLY A 395 12.27 25.44 -12.85
C GLY A 395 13.73 25.73 -13.26
N GLU A 396 13.93 26.54 -14.29
CA GLU A 396 15.27 26.85 -14.81
C GLU A 396 16.14 27.59 -13.78
N ALA A 397 15.63 28.70 -13.25
CA ALA A 397 16.33 29.52 -12.25
C ALA A 397 16.60 28.72 -10.97
N LEU A 398 15.66 27.87 -10.55
CA LEU A 398 15.80 27.05 -9.35
C LEU A 398 16.90 25.99 -9.51
N VAL A 399 16.94 25.30 -10.65
CA VAL A 399 18.01 24.32 -10.93
C VAL A 399 19.37 25.02 -10.96
N ASP A 400 19.47 26.18 -11.60
CA ASP A 400 20.73 26.92 -11.69
C ASP A 400 21.20 27.40 -10.31
N THR A 401 20.32 27.99 -9.50
CA THR A 401 20.62 28.39 -8.12
C THR A 401 21.01 27.19 -7.27
N ALA A 402 20.28 26.07 -7.36
CA ALA A 402 20.59 24.87 -6.58
C ALA A 402 21.98 24.29 -6.92
N LEU A 403 22.34 24.23 -8.20
CA LEU A 403 23.64 23.74 -8.63
C LEU A 403 24.78 24.68 -8.21
N LYS A 404 24.58 26.00 -8.29
CA LYS A 404 25.55 27.00 -7.80
C LYS A 404 25.77 26.85 -6.29
N VAL A 405 24.70 26.92 -5.51
CA VAL A 405 24.74 26.76 -4.05
C VAL A 405 25.42 25.45 -3.67
N ARG A 406 25.07 24.34 -4.32
CA ARG A 406 25.65 23.04 -4.00
C ARG A 406 27.16 22.97 -4.30
N ARG A 407 27.63 23.63 -5.37
CA ARG A 407 29.06 23.74 -5.70
C ARG A 407 29.79 24.62 -4.69
N GLU A 408 29.24 25.77 -4.33
CA GLU A 408 29.79 26.65 -3.28
C GLU A 408 29.96 25.90 -1.95
N LEU A 409 28.94 25.16 -1.53
CA LEU A 409 29.00 24.32 -0.33
C LEU A 409 30.08 23.22 -0.42
N LYS A 410 30.35 22.68 -1.62
CA LYS A 410 31.41 21.67 -1.84
C LYS A 410 32.80 22.30 -1.81
N GLU A 411 32.98 23.43 -2.48
CA GLU A 411 34.27 24.10 -2.69
C GLU A 411 34.73 24.87 -1.44
N ILE A 412 33.84 25.68 -0.86
CA ILE A 412 34.13 26.54 0.29
C ILE A 412 33.99 25.77 1.60
N GLY A 413 33.06 24.81 1.65
CA GLY A 413 32.84 23.96 2.81
C GLY A 413 33.91 22.88 3.01
N GLY A 414 34.69 22.51 1.98
CA GLY A 414 35.80 21.55 2.07
C GLY A 414 35.45 20.24 2.81
N ASP A 415 36.41 19.71 3.60
CA ASP A 415 36.18 18.56 4.50
C ASP A 415 35.24 18.88 5.67
N ILE A 416 34.92 20.15 5.94
CA ILE A 416 33.97 20.60 6.98
C ILE A 416 32.52 20.32 6.55
N PHE A 417 32.22 20.38 5.24
CA PHE A 417 30.92 19.96 4.70
C PHE A 417 30.71 18.44 4.76
N LYS A 418 31.81 17.67 4.71
CA LYS A 418 31.79 16.22 4.98
C LYS A 418 31.68 15.90 6.48
N GLY A 419 31.92 16.86 7.37
CA GLY A 419 32.00 16.67 8.83
C GLY A 419 30.90 17.40 9.64
N LYS A 420 29.82 16.69 9.96
CA LYS A 420 28.93 16.90 11.15
C LYS A 420 28.24 18.26 11.38
N ARG A 421 28.32 19.29 10.52
CA ARG A 421 27.56 20.56 10.69
C ARG A 421 26.16 20.47 10.05
N SER A 422 25.14 21.05 10.69
CA SER A 422 23.76 21.05 10.19
C SER A 422 23.52 22.10 9.10
N LEU A 423 22.49 21.94 8.27
CA LEU A 423 22.10 22.96 7.27
C LEU A 423 21.71 24.30 7.90
N LYS A 424 21.29 24.30 9.17
CA LYS A 424 21.08 25.51 9.96
C LYS A 424 22.36 26.34 10.05
N PHE A 425 23.49 25.69 10.34
CA PHE A 425 24.79 26.37 10.39
C PHE A 425 25.14 27.00 9.03
N TYR A 426 24.99 26.24 7.94
CA TYR A 426 25.29 26.77 6.60
C TYR A 426 24.34 27.89 6.16
N THR A 427 23.10 27.88 6.64
CA THR A 427 22.14 28.96 6.42
C THR A 427 22.57 30.23 7.15
N GLU A 428 22.94 30.12 8.44
CA GLU A 428 23.39 31.24 9.28
C GLU A 428 24.66 31.91 8.72
N TYR A 429 25.56 31.12 8.11
CA TYR A 429 26.79 31.60 7.48
C TYR A 429 26.72 31.58 5.95
N SER A 430 25.52 31.78 5.38
CA SER A 430 25.29 31.74 3.92
C SER A 430 26.11 32.78 3.16
N THR A 431 26.36 33.96 3.73
CA THR A 431 27.27 34.97 3.15
C THR A 431 28.66 34.42 2.82
N LYS A 432 29.14 33.44 3.60
CA LYS A 432 30.43 32.79 3.39
C LYS A 432 30.32 31.52 2.56
N TYR A 433 29.37 30.64 2.88
CA TYR A 433 29.37 29.26 2.35
C TYR A 433 28.39 29.03 1.19
N ALA A 434 27.38 29.89 1.04
CA ALA A 434 26.37 29.78 0.00
C ALA A 434 25.90 31.19 -0.44
N PRO A 435 26.81 32.09 -0.88
CA PRO A 435 26.43 33.45 -1.25
C PRO A 435 25.37 33.49 -2.36
N SER A 436 25.34 32.51 -3.26
CA SER A 436 24.28 32.40 -4.28
C SER A 436 22.87 32.19 -3.71
N LEU A 437 22.73 31.81 -2.44
CA LEU A 437 21.43 31.75 -1.77
C LEU A 437 20.86 33.15 -1.49
N LEU A 438 21.73 34.14 -1.24
CA LEU A 438 21.35 35.51 -0.90
C LEU A 438 21.03 36.33 -2.15
N ASP A 439 21.65 36.00 -3.28
CA ASP A 439 21.40 36.61 -4.59
C ASP A 439 20.34 35.81 -5.37
N SER A 440 19.13 35.73 -4.81
CA SER A 440 18.04 34.96 -5.43
C SER A 440 17.57 35.64 -6.73
N PRO A 441 17.53 34.92 -7.86
CA PRO A 441 17.00 35.46 -9.11
C PRO A 441 15.57 35.99 -8.95
N LYS A 442 15.22 37.08 -9.64
CA LYS A 442 13.87 37.67 -9.61
C LYS A 442 12.75 36.66 -9.89
N ALA A 443 13.01 35.69 -10.77
CA ALA A 443 12.06 34.62 -11.08
C ALA A 443 11.67 33.77 -9.87
N LEU A 444 12.56 33.64 -8.86
CA LEU A 444 12.32 32.86 -7.64
C LEU A 444 11.75 33.68 -6.48
N ALA A 445 11.51 35.00 -6.66
CA ALA A 445 11.03 35.86 -5.59
C ALA A 445 9.71 35.36 -4.97
N GLY A 446 8.82 34.78 -5.78
CA GLY A 446 7.54 34.21 -5.33
C GLY A 446 7.67 32.98 -4.45
N LEU A 447 8.83 32.33 -4.39
CA LEU A 447 9.06 31.16 -3.52
C LEU A 447 9.58 31.54 -2.12
N ASN A 448 10.00 32.79 -1.90
CA ASN A 448 10.61 33.26 -0.66
C ASN A 448 11.65 32.28 -0.05
N ILE A 449 12.62 31.86 -0.86
CA ILE A 449 13.68 30.94 -0.42
C ILE A 449 14.64 31.70 0.49
N THR A 450 14.58 31.42 1.79
CA THR A 450 15.36 32.15 2.81
C THR A 450 16.48 31.33 3.43
N GLN A 451 16.54 30.04 3.14
CA GLN A 451 17.46 29.11 3.81
C GLN A 451 17.73 27.84 2.99
N LEU A 452 18.73 27.05 3.40
CA LEU A 452 19.13 25.85 2.68
C LEU A 452 18.19 24.66 2.93
N GLY A 453 17.92 24.37 4.20
CA GLY A 453 17.07 23.26 4.64
C GLY A 453 15.65 23.72 4.96
N ASP A 454 14.83 22.78 5.41
CA ASP A 454 13.47 23.03 5.90
C ASP A 454 13.45 23.74 7.26
N ILE A 455 12.59 24.75 7.41
CA ILE A 455 12.47 25.58 8.62
C ILE A 455 11.99 24.77 9.81
N TYR A 456 11.15 23.77 9.56
CA TYR A 456 10.72 22.81 10.57
C TYR A 456 11.85 21.95 11.13
N ARG A 457 12.96 21.79 10.39
CA ARG A 457 14.17 21.12 10.89
C ARG A 457 15.10 22.10 11.62
N CYS A 458 14.93 23.40 11.40
CA CYS A 458 15.84 24.44 11.88
C CYS A 458 15.34 25.20 13.12
N SER A 459 14.03 25.08 13.41
CA SER A 459 13.34 25.78 14.50
C SER A 459 12.44 24.84 15.31
N SER A 460 12.20 25.20 16.58
CA SER A 460 11.35 24.43 17.51
C SER A 460 9.87 24.79 17.31
N LEU A 461 9.32 24.53 16.12
CA LEU A 461 7.92 24.83 15.80
C LEU A 461 6.95 23.75 16.29
N GLN A 462 5.70 24.16 16.48
CA GLN A 462 4.63 23.22 16.77
C GLN A 462 4.46 22.26 15.59
N ARG A 463 4.69 20.97 15.85
CA ARG A 463 4.68 19.95 14.81
C ARG A 463 3.30 19.70 14.22
N PHE A 464 2.26 19.71 15.04
CA PHE A 464 0.90 19.40 14.62
C PHE A 464 0.00 20.63 14.64
N ASN A 465 -0.75 20.85 13.57
CA ASN A 465 -1.81 21.88 13.51
C ASN A 465 -3.01 21.49 14.40
N SER A 466 -4.02 22.35 14.42
CA SER A 466 -5.30 22.13 15.12
C SER A 466 -6.06 20.87 14.67
N HIS A 467 -5.82 20.39 13.44
CA HIS A 467 -6.43 19.20 12.86
C HIS A 467 -5.64 17.91 13.15
N GLY A 468 -4.48 18.02 13.80
CA GLY A 468 -3.61 16.90 14.15
C GLY A 468 -2.57 16.55 13.08
N GLY A 469 -2.61 17.15 11.89
CA GLY A 469 -1.64 16.94 10.82
C GLY A 469 -0.43 17.88 10.92
N ASN A 470 0.59 17.65 10.10
CA ASN A 470 1.86 18.37 10.16
C ASN A 470 1.79 19.72 9.42
N ALA A 471 1.87 20.84 10.13
CA ALA A 471 1.78 22.22 9.59
C ALA A 471 2.97 22.66 8.70
N ARG A 472 3.76 21.70 8.18
CA ARG A 472 4.96 21.97 7.41
C ARG A 472 4.72 22.86 6.21
N ALA A 473 3.69 22.58 5.42
CA ALA A 473 3.51 23.28 4.15
C ALA A 473 3.13 24.74 4.36
N ALA A 474 2.32 25.06 5.38
CA ALA A 474 1.97 26.41 5.78
C ALA A 474 3.22 27.25 6.04
N VAL A 475 4.17 26.73 6.83
CA VAL A 475 5.41 27.49 7.10
C VAL A 475 6.34 27.50 5.89
N VAL A 476 6.35 26.45 5.05
CA VAL A 476 7.12 26.44 3.80
C VAL A 476 6.64 27.51 2.80
N ARG A 477 5.36 27.86 2.79
CA ARG A 477 4.85 28.98 1.97
C ARG A 477 5.43 30.33 2.41
N ASP A 478 5.68 30.51 3.71
CA ASP A 478 6.22 31.75 4.26
C ASP A 478 7.76 31.78 4.27
N HIS A 479 8.42 30.64 4.48
CA HIS A 479 9.86 30.55 4.69
C HIS A 479 10.43 29.29 4.03
N MET A 480 10.48 29.30 2.70
CA MET A 480 10.88 28.12 1.94
C MET A 480 12.36 27.80 2.09
N GLY A 481 12.68 26.53 2.33
CA GLY A 481 14.04 26.02 2.17
C GLY A 481 14.35 25.65 0.72
N LEU A 482 15.61 25.75 0.31
CA LEU A 482 16.05 25.26 -1.00
C LEU A 482 15.74 23.76 -1.18
N GLU A 483 15.87 22.94 -0.12
CA GLU A 483 15.43 21.54 -0.12
C GLU A 483 13.93 21.36 -0.39
N ASP A 484 13.10 22.25 0.16
CA ASP A 484 11.64 22.23 -0.07
C ASP A 484 11.33 22.63 -1.51
N ALA A 485 11.96 23.70 -2.01
CA ALA A 485 11.80 24.15 -3.39
C ALA A 485 12.15 23.05 -4.42
N LEU A 486 13.26 22.34 -4.21
CA LEU A 486 13.66 21.20 -5.04
C LEU A 486 12.72 19.99 -4.87
N THR A 487 12.18 19.78 -3.67
CA THR A 487 11.17 18.75 -3.43
C THR A 487 9.89 19.04 -4.22
N LEU A 488 9.44 20.29 -4.25
CA LEU A 488 8.27 20.73 -5.03
C LEU A 488 8.53 20.64 -6.54
N LEU A 489 9.75 20.93 -7.01
CA LEU A 489 10.15 20.70 -8.40
C LEU A 489 10.06 19.21 -8.77
N LEU A 490 10.60 18.33 -7.92
CA LEU A 490 10.52 16.88 -8.13
C LEU A 490 9.07 16.40 -8.19
N ALA A 491 8.21 16.88 -7.28
CA ALA A 491 6.79 16.58 -7.29
C ALA A 491 6.11 17.06 -8.58
N SER A 492 6.41 18.29 -9.02
CA SER A 492 5.86 18.88 -10.24
C SER A 492 6.20 18.04 -11.48
N VAL A 493 7.46 17.62 -11.61
CA VAL A 493 7.90 16.74 -12.70
C VAL A 493 7.18 15.39 -12.66
N ILE A 494 7.04 14.80 -11.48
CA ILE A 494 6.31 13.53 -11.30
C ILE A 494 4.83 13.67 -11.68
N ILE A 495 4.18 14.76 -11.28
CA ILE A 495 2.76 15.03 -11.59
C ILE A 495 2.58 15.18 -13.09
N ILE A 496 3.42 15.99 -13.76
CA ILE A 496 3.37 16.18 -15.22
C ILE A 496 3.54 14.84 -15.93
N ILE A 497 4.57 14.05 -15.60
CA ILE A 497 4.78 12.74 -16.24
C ILE A 497 3.62 11.79 -15.93
N GLY A 498 3.20 11.71 -14.67
CA GLY A 498 2.14 10.80 -14.23
C GLY A 498 0.82 11.05 -14.93
N THR A 499 0.43 12.33 -15.07
CA THR A 499 -0.85 12.75 -15.66
C THR A 499 -0.84 12.76 -17.19
N THR A 500 0.33 12.73 -17.84
CA THR A 500 0.43 12.85 -19.31
C THR A 500 1.01 11.64 -20.03
N ALA A 501 1.65 10.69 -19.33
CA ALA A 501 2.29 9.51 -19.94
C ALA A 501 1.60 8.18 -19.63
N ALA A 502 0.54 8.18 -18.81
CA ALA A 502 -0.23 6.98 -18.44
C ALA A 502 0.59 5.84 -17.81
N ARG A 503 1.69 6.13 -17.11
CA ARG A 503 2.62 5.11 -16.59
C ARG A 503 2.28 4.65 -15.17
N ARG A 504 2.65 3.41 -14.83
CA ARG A 504 2.63 2.95 -13.43
C ARG A 504 3.74 3.63 -12.63
N GLN A 505 3.56 3.72 -11.31
CA GLN A 505 4.57 4.30 -10.41
C GLN A 505 5.97 3.70 -10.61
N VAL A 506 6.06 2.38 -10.72
CA VAL A 506 7.35 1.69 -10.88
C VAL A 506 8.00 2.07 -12.21
N GLU A 507 7.22 2.17 -13.28
CA GLU A 507 7.68 2.52 -14.63
C GLU A 507 8.21 3.96 -14.69
N ILE A 508 7.59 4.90 -13.95
CA ILE A 508 8.08 6.29 -13.82
C ILE A 508 9.38 6.33 -13.01
N ARG A 509 9.42 5.62 -11.86
CA ARG A 509 10.59 5.64 -10.96
C ARG A 509 11.86 5.08 -11.60
N THR A 510 11.71 4.12 -12.52
CA THR A 510 12.82 3.44 -13.19
C THR A 510 13.03 3.95 -14.62
N LEU A 511 12.58 5.16 -14.95
CA LEU A 511 12.91 5.78 -16.23
C LEU A 511 14.42 5.98 -16.35
N SER A 512 14.97 5.72 -17.53
CA SER A 512 16.39 5.99 -17.83
C SER A 512 16.62 7.47 -18.16
N ASN A 513 17.84 7.97 -17.97
CA ASN A 513 18.32 9.27 -18.46
C ASN A 513 18.10 9.46 -19.97
N ASN A 514 18.15 8.37 -20.72
CA ASN A 514 17.89 8.34 -22.16
C ASN A 514 16.43 7.96 -22.48
N CYS A 515 15.46 8.28 -21.61
CA CYS A 515 14.05 7.96 -21.85
C CYS A 515 13.37 8.83 -22.92
N LEU A 516 13.94 9.99 -23.28
CA LEU A 516 13.36 10.87 -24.30
C LEU A 516 13.81 10.53 -25.72
N GLU A 517 12.86 10.60 -26.64
CA GLU A 517 13.06 10.45 -28.07
C GLU A 517 12.31 11.57 -28.81
N LYS A 518 12.98 12.25 -29.75
CA LYS A 518 12.33 13.25 -30.60
C LYS A 518 12.21 12.68 -32.00
N ILE A 519 10.98 12.50 -32.47
CA ILE A 519 10.69 12.06 -33.83
C ILE A 519 10.37 13.29 -34.66
N ALA A 520 11.12 13.50 -35.74
CA ALA A 520 10.92 14.64 -36.64
C ALA A 520 9.48 14.64 -37.19
N GLY A 521 8.81 15.79 -37.11
CA GLY A 521 7.42 15.94 -37.54
C GLY A 521 6.35 15.35 -36.60
N GLN A 522 6.71 14.54 -35.60
CA GLN A 522 5.75 13.88 -34.71
C GLN A 522 5.83 14.33 -33.24
N GLY A 523 6.98 14.84 -32.79
CA GLY A 523 7.15 15.39 -31.44
C GLY A 523 7.96 14.47 -30.52
N TRP A 524 7.60 14.45 -29.23
CA TRP A 524 8.37 13.75 -28.19
C TRP A 524 7.73 12.44 -27.78
N TYR A 525 8.58 11.45 -27.51
CA TYR A 525 8.22 10.12 -27.05
C TYR A 525 9.02 9.75 -25.79
N LEU A 526 8.40 8.91 -24.95
CA LEU A 526 8.93 8.36 -23.71
C LEU A 526 9.16 6.86 -23.85
N ARG A 527 10.42 6.43 -23.72
CA ARG A 527 10.84 5.03 -23.59
C ARG A 527 10.84 4.59 -22.13
N PHE A 528 10.29 3.41 -21.85
CA PHE A 528 10.22 2.84 -20.50
C PHE A 528 10.18 1.31 -20.53
N ASP A 529 10.50 0.69 -19.40
CA ASP A 529 10.38 -0.75 -19.21
C ASP A 529 9.01 -1.09 -18.60
N LEU A 530 8.29 -2.08 -19.13
CA LEU A 530 6.99 -2.49 -18.61
C LEU A 530 7.08 -3.03 -17.17
N GLY A 531 6.18 -2.57 -16.30
CA GLY A 531 6.18 -2.94 -14.88
C GLY A 531 5.62 -4.34 -14.57
N LYS A 532 4.87 -4.94 -15.50
CA LYS A 532 4.38 -6.33 -15.43
C LYS A 532 4.99 -7.09 -16.60
N ASP A 533 5.66 -8.22 -16.31
CA ASP A 533 6.28 -9.05 -17.34
C ASP A 533 5.21 -9.67 -18.24
N ASN A 534 5.41 -9.58 -19.56
CA ASN A 534 4.56 -10.28 -20.52
C ASN A 534 4.97 -11.77 -20.63
N PHE A 535 6.27 -12.10 -20.52
CA PHE A 535 6.77 -13.48 -20.52
C PHE A 535 8.13 -13.61 -19.80
N GLY A 536 8.22 -14.40 -18.73
CA GLY A 536 9.49 -14.67 -18.03
C GLY A 536 10.13 -13.44 -17.37
N ASN A 537 11.47 -13.36 -17.35
CA ASN A 537 12.26 -12.27 -16.75
C ASN A 537 12.56 -11.11 -17.71
N LEU A 538 11.94 -11.06 -18.91
CA LEU A 538 12.20 -10.05 -19.93
C LEU A 538 11.09 -9.00 -19.94
N LYS A 539 11.46 -7.74 -19.71
CA LYS A 539 10.55 -6.59 -19.79
C LYS A 539 10.58 -6.00 -21.19
N GLY A 540 9.41 -5.81 -21.79
CA GLY A 540 9.29 -5.05 -23.05
C GLY A 540 9.68 -3.58 -22.83
N LYS A 541 10.29 -2.97 -23.86
CA LYS A 541 10.77 -1.57 -23.86
C LYS A 541 9.99 -0.69 -24.85
N PRO A 542 8.69 -0.45 -24.65
CA PRO A 542 7.89 0.39 -25.52
C PRO A 542 8.30 1.87 -25.48
N SER A 543 7.89 2.61 -26.52
CA SER A 543 7.97 4.08 -26.63
C SER A 543 6.57 4.66 -26.85
N ARG A 544 6.20 5.76 -26.18
CA ARG A 544 4.86 6.40 -26.24
C ARG A 544 4.97 7.91 -26.35
N CYS A 545 4.13 8.55 -27.15
CA CYS A 545 4.18 10.02 -27.29
C CYS A 545 3.77 10.73 -25.99
N ILE A 546 4.41 11.87 -25.76
CA ILE A 546 4.20 12.73 -24.59
C ILE A 546 4.13 14.20 -25.04
N PRO A 547 3.45 15.07 -24.30
CA PRO A 547 3.40 16.49 -24.63
C PRO A 547 4.75 17.18 -24.39
N ASN A 548 4.98 18.31 -25.08
CA ASN A 548 6.21 19.10 -24.96
C ASN A 548 6.55 19.47 -23.51
N ILE A 549 5.54 19.75 -22.69
CA ILE A 549 5.73 20.10 -21.28
C ILE A 549 6.33 18.95 -20.46
N ALA A 550 5.95 17.69 -20.76
CA ALA A 550 6.55 16.52 -20.13
C ALA A 550 8.00 16.32 -20.56
N ALA A 551 8.30 16.52 -21.85
CA ALA A 551 9.68 16.48 -22.35
C ALA A 551 10.56 17.58 -21.71
N LYS A 552 10.00 18.78 -21.52
CA LYS A 552 10.68 19.89 -20.81
C LYS A 552 10.94 19.54 -19.35
N ALA A 553 9.93 19.03 -18.63
CA ALA A 553 10.06 18.59 -17.24
C ALA A 553 11.11 17.49 -17.07
N ILE A 554 11.12 16.49 -17.96
CA ILE A 554 12.13 15.41 -17.97
C ILE A 554 13.53 15.98 -18.26
N THR A 555 13.65 16.90 -19.20
CA THR A 555 14.95 17.52 -19.53
C THR A 555 15.49 18.32 -18.34
N LEU A 556 14.61 19.05 -17.64
CA LEU A 556 14.97 19.83 -16.47
C LEU A 556 15.46 18.95 -15.31
N ILE A 557 14.70 17.90 -14.95
CA ILE A 557 15.12 16.99 -13.86
C ILE A 557 16.38 16.21 -14.22
N ARG A 558 16.53 15.81 -15.49
CA ARG A 558 17.75 15.18 -16.00
C ARG A 558 18.95 16.10 -15.82
N ARG A 559 18.85 17.38 -16.18
CA ARG A 559 19.93 18.35 -15.98
C ARG A 559 20.33 18.44 -14.51
N LEU A 560 19.34 18.60 -13.62
CA LEU A 560 19.58 18.66 -12.18
C LEU A 560 20.30 17.39 -11.70
N ASN A 561 19.74 16.21 -12.00
CA ASN A 561 20.23 14.94 -11.46
C ASN A 561 21.57 14.50 -12.04
N SER A 562 21.84 14.71 -13.34
CA SER A 562 23.15 14.44 -13.93
C SER A 562 24.23 15.32 -13.28
N ALA A 563 23.98 16.62 -13.11
CA ALA A 563 24.91 17.50 -12.41
C ALA A 563 25.03 17.14 -10.91
N TRP A 564 23.96 16.68 -10.27
CA TRP A 564 24.00 16.19 -8.89
C TRP A 564 24.88 14.94 -8.75
N GLN A 565 24.75 13.99 -9.68
CA GLN A 565 25.61 12.81 -9.74
C GLN A 565 27.09 13.18 -9.88
N GLU A 566 27.42 14.12 -10.77
CA GLU A 566 28.78 14.64 -10.94
C GLU A 566 29.32 15.28 -9.65
N ILE A 567 28.54 16.14 -9.00
CA ILE A 567 28.90 16.77 -7.73
C ILE A 567 29.20 15.71 -6.65
N HIS A 568 28.45 14.61 -6.65
CA HIS A 568 28.59 13.52 -5.69
C HIS A 568 29.56 12.40 -6.12
N ASN A 569 30.20 12.52 -7.29
CA ASN A 569 31.06 11.49 -7.88
C ASN A 569 30.38 10.12 -8.03
N LEU A 570 29.10 10.11 -8.38
CA LEU A 570 28.31 8.89 -8.64
C LEU A 570 27.94 8.81 -10.12
N LYS A 571 27.59 7.61 -10.59
CA LYS A 571 27.10 7.39 -11.95
C LYS A 571 25.89 6.46 -11.92
N SER A 572 24.81 6.89 -12.55
CA SER A 572 23.61 6.09 -12.73
C SER A 572 22.89 6.48 -14.02
N GLU A 573 22.35 5.49 -14.71
CA GLU A 573 21.53 5.67 -15.91
C GLU A 573 20.05 5.94 -15.59
N ASP A 574 19.66 5.98 -14.31
CA ASP A 574 18.30 6.25 -13.87
C ASP A 574 18.01 7.77 -13.80
N LEU A 575 16.92 8.21 -14.42
CA LEU A 575 16.48 9.62 -14.49
C LEU A 575 16.31 10.25 -13.11
N PHE A 576 15.77 9.48 -12.17
CA PHE A 576 15.48 9.92 -10.80
C PHE A 576 16.55 9.51 -9.79
N TYR A 577 17.78 9.23 -10.25
CA TYR A 577 18.94 9.08 -9.38
C TYR A 577 19.65 10.42 -9.25
N GLY A 578 19.52 11.06 -8.10
CA GLY A 578 20.02 12.41 -7.88
C GLY A 578 19.44 13.03 -6.62
N PHE A 579 18.95 14.28 -6.70
CA PHE A 579 18.30 14.90 -5.56
C PHE A 579 16.95 14.21 -5.26
N THR A 580 16.78 13.77 -4.02
CA THR A 580 15.54 13.15 -3.54
C THR A 580 14.89 13.95 -2.42
N ALA A 581 15.67 14.36 -1.42
CA ALA A 581 15.18 14.99 -0.21
C ALA A 581 16.15 15.93 0.48
N ASN A 582 17.46 15.72 0.31
CA ASN A 582 18.47 16.47 1.02
C ASN A 582 19.58 16.92 0.08
N LEU A 583 20.17 18.09 0.33
CA LEU A 583 21.25 18.61 -0.52
C LEU A 583 22.52 17.74 -0.49
N ASN A 584 22.67 16.90 0.54
CA ASN A 584 23.84 16.06 0.77
C ASN A 584 23.67 14.62 0.27
N THR A 585 22.49 14.24 -0.22
CA THR A 585 22.23 12.89 -0.71
C THR A 585 22.11 12.85 -2.23
N CYS A 586 22.52 11.72 -2.81
CA CYS A 586 22.37 11.40 -4.21
C CYS A 586 22.05 9.90 -4.30
N GLU A 587 20.79 9.58 -4.54
CA GLU A 587 20.25 8.23 -4.38
C GLU A 587 19.06 8.01 -5.33
N PRO A 588 18.63 6.76 -5.58
CA PRO A 588 17.45 6.50 -6.42
C PRO A 588 16.17 6.90 -5.69
N LEU A 589 15.19 7.41 -6.44
CA LEU A 589 13.88 7.73 -5.90
C LEU A 589 13.15 6.48 -5.38
N SER A 590 12.97 6.39 -4.05
CA SER A 590 12.28 5.28 -3.41
C SER A 590 10.75 5.36 -3.58
N LYS A 591 10.05 4.22 -3.39
CA LYS A 591 8.58 4.17 -3.43
C LYS A 591 7.95 5.10 -2.39
N THR A 592 8.50 5.10 -1.18
CA THR A 592 8.03 5.93 -0.07
C THR A 592 8.24 7.41 -0.37
N ARG A 593 9.44 7.78 -0.84
CA ARG A 593 9.74 9.18 -1.15
C ARG A 593 8.88 9.72 -2.29
N PHE A 594 8.64 8.93 -3.34
CA PHE A 594 7.70 9.26 -4.41
C PHE A 594 6.32 9.65 -3.86
N GLN A 595 5.82 8.95 -2.84
CA GLN A 595 4.53 9.28 -2.24
C GLN A 595 4.62 10.53 -1.36
N THR A 596 5.68 10.66 -0.56
CA THR A 596 5.88 11.82 0.32
C THR A 596 5.96 13.13 -0.45
N VAL A 597 6.62 13.16 -1.62
CA VAL A 597 6.71 14.40 -2.41
C VAL A 597 5.37 14.84 -2.97
N LEU A 598 4.51 13.89 -3.35
CA LEU A 598 3.13 14.20 -3.76
C LEU A 598 2.29 14.72 -2.60
N ASP A 599 2.46 14.14 -1.41
CA ASP A 599 1.76 14.59 -0.20
C ASP A 599 2.16 16.04 0.15
N VAL A 600 3.46 16.33 0.18
CA VAL A 600 3.99 17.68 0.44
C VAL A 600 3.52 18.70 -0.60
N PHE A 601 3.52 18.32 -1.88
CA PHE A 601 3.04 19.20 -2.95
C PHE A 601 1.55 19.50 -2.82
N SER A 602 0.74 18.48 -2.49
CA SER A 602 -0.70 18.64 -2.26
C SER A 602 -1.00 19.61 -1.11
N ASP A 603 -0.17 19.59 -0.06
CA ASP A 603 -0.29 20.54 1.05
C ASP A 603 0.15 21.95 0.66
N TYR A 604 1.26 22.06 -0.08
CA TYR A 604 1.84 23.31 -0.53
C TYR A 604 0.89 24.12 -1.42
N ILE A 605 0.31 23.49 -2.46
CA ILE A 605 -0.60 24.14 -3.41
C ILE A 605 -2.02 24.33 -2.87
N GLU A 606 -2.28 23.93 -1.63
CA GLU A 606 -3.60 24.13 -1.01
C GLU A 606 -4.74 23.41 -1.73
N ILE A 607 -4.54 22.13 -2.14
CA ILE A 607 -5.64 21.33 -2.73
C ILE A 607 -6.90 21.47 -1.87
N PRO A 608 -8.05 21.84 -2.47
CA PRO A 608 -9.27 22.10 -1.73
C PRO A 608 -9.64 20.98 -0.77
N LEU A 609 -10.13 21.38 0.41
CA LEU A 609 -10.68 20.44 1.38
C LEU A 609 -12.07 19.99 0.95
N ASP A 610 -12.42 18.75 1.28
CA ASP A 610 -13.78 18.25 1.13
C ASP A 610 -14.70 18.80 2.22
N SER A 611 -15.99 18.44 2.15
CA SER A 611 -17.02 18.85 3.12
C SER A 611 -16.73 18.41 4.56
N GLU A 612 -15.82 17.46 4.76
CA GLU A 612 -15.40 16.96 6.08
C GLU A 612 -14.10 17.63 6.57
N GLY A 613 -13.56 18.59 5.83
CA GLY A 613 -12.31 19.27 6.15
C GLY A 613 -11.06 18.41 5.90
N LYS A 614 -11.16 17.38 5.04
CA LYS A 614 -10.07 16.47 4.66
C LYS A 614 -9.52 16.84 3.30
N ARG A 615 -8.25 16.49 3.01
CA ARG A 615 -7.57 16.89 1.76
C ARG A 615 -7.40 15.73 0.80
N TRP A 616 -7.63 15.96 -0.49
CA TRP A 616 -7.31 14.97 -1.51
C TRP A 616 -5.79 14.90 -1.76
N TYR A 617 -5.11 13.90 -1.19
CA TYR A 617 -3.69 13.69 -1.47
C TYR A 617 -3.46 12.83 -2.70
N LEU A 618 -2.66 13.34 -3.63
CA LEU A 618 -2.41 12.72 -4.92
C LEU A 618 -1.73 11.34 -4.79
N ARG A 619 -2.13 10.39 -5.65
CA ARG A 619 -1.52 9.04 -5.74
C ARG A 619 -1.14 8.70 -7.17
N SER A 620 -0.02 7.99 -7.33
CA SER A 620 0.52 7.58 -8.63
C SER A 620 -0.48 6.85 -9.54
N HIS A 621 -1.23 5.91 -8.98
CA HIS A 621 -2.21 5.13 -9.74
C HIS A 621 -3.42 5.96 -10.17
N GLN A 622 -3.74 7.03 -9.42
CA GLN A 622 -4.81 7.95 -9.79
C GLN A 622 -4.44 8.77 -11.02
N PHE A 623 -3.17 9.15 -11.22
CA PHE A 623 -2.74 9.85 -12.43
C PHE A 623 -2.89 9.01 -13.69
N ARG A 624 -2.55 7.72 -13.61
CA ARG A 624 -2.73 6.79 -14.73
C ARG A 624 -4.21 6.58 -15.06
N ARG A 625 -5.07 6.47 -14.04
CA ARG A 625 -6.53 6.42 -14.22
C ARG A 625 -7.05 7.72 -14.81
N PHE A 626 -6.59 8.85 -14.30
CA PHE A 626 -6.89 10.18 -14.80
C PHE A 626 -6.66 10.30 -16.29
N TRP A 627 -5.47 9.93 -16.74
CA TRP A 627 -5.13 9.94 -18.15
C TRP A 627 -6.02 8.98 -18.96
N ALA A 628 -6.23 7.75 -18.47
CA ALA A 628 -7.01 6.74 -19.16
C ALA A 628 -8.47 7.16 -19.35
N TYR A 629 -9.12 7.66 -18.29
CA TYR A 629 -10.50 8.13 -18.40
C TYR A 629 -10.58 9.43 -19.21
N SER A 630 -9.61 10.35 -19.12
CA SER A 630 -9.61 11.59 -19.92
C SER A 630 -9.48 11.28 -21.42
N PHE A 631 -8.61 10.32 -21.77
CA PHE A 631 -8.50 9.83 -23.14
C PHE A 631 -9.80 9.17 -23.59
N PHE A 632 -10.37 8.29 -22.76
CA PHE A 632 -11.62 7.60 -23.05
C PHE A 632 -12.79 8.57 -23.20
N TYR A 633 -12.88 9.62 -22.37
CA TYR A 633 -13.89 10.66 -22.48
C TYR A 633 -13.77 11.42 -23.81
N LYS A 634 -12.55 11.70 -24.25
CA LYS A 634 -12.31 12.45 -25.48
C LYS A 634 -12.51 11.63 -26.76
N MET A 635 -12.05 10.37 -26.75
CA MET A 635 -11.98 9.52 -27.95
C MET A 635 -13.09 8.45 -28.02
N GLY A 636 -13.74 8.16 -26.89
CA GLY A 636 -14.82 7.20 -26.78
C GLY A 636 -14.41 5.74 -26.97
N LEU A 637 -15.42 4.91 -27.20
CA LEU A 637 -15.31 3.45 -27.34
C LEU A 637 -14.58 2.99 -28.60
N GLY A 638 -14.43 3.85 -29.62
CA GLY A 638 -13.79 3.49 -30.89
C GLY A 638 -12.26 3.33 -30.83
N GLU A 639 -11.62 3.78 -29.74
CA GLU A 639 -10.16 3.87 -29.63
C GLU A 639 -9.60 3.05 -28.45
N LEU A 640 -10.25 1.95 -28.05
CA LEU A 640 -9.78 1.10 -26.95
C LEU A 640 -8.42 0.46 -27.26
N HIS A 641 -8.14 0.14 -28.52
CA HIS A 641 -6.82 -0.35 -28.95
C HIS A 641 -5.72 0.68 -28.69
N THR A 642 -5.96 1.95 -29.04
CA THR A 642 -5.02 3.05 -28.81
C THR A 642 -4.80 3.27 -27.31
N LEU A 643 -5.89 3.27 -26.53
CA LEU A 643 -5.81 3.32 -25.07
C LEU A 643 -4.97 2.17 -24.50
N GLY A 644 -5.23 0.93 -24.94
CA GLY A 644 -4.49 -0.27 -24.54
C GLY A 644 -3.01 -0.19 -24.93
N TRP A 645 -2.72 0.32 -26.14
CA TRP A 645 -1.36 0.58 -26.61
C TRP A 645 -0.64 1.53 -25.67
N TYR A 646 -1.24 2.69 -25.34
CA TYR A 646 -0.66 3.60 -24.34
C TYR A 646 -0.43 2.84 -23.05
N LEU A 647 -1.45 2.28 -22.42
CA LEU A 647 -1.37 1.60 -21.12
C LEU A 647 -0.38 0.41 -21.09
N GLY A 648 -0.04 -0.17 -22.24
CA GLY A 648 0.80 -1.36 -22.33
C GLY A 648 0.05 -2.61 -21.89
N HIS A 649 -1.24 -2.69 -22.27
CA HIS A 649 -2.06 -3.89 -22.12
C HIS A 649 -1.86 -4.78 -23.34
N ALA A 650 -1.87 -6.09 -23.12
CA ALA A 650 -1.74 -7.06 -24.21
C ALA A 650 -3.09 -7.30 -24.91
N GLU A 651 -4.19 -7.17 -24.16
CA GLU A 651 -5.55 -7.53 -24.58
C GLU A 651 -6.50 -6.33 -24.37
N THR A 652 -7.45 -6.14 -25.28
CA THR A 652 -8.42 -5.03 -25.20
C THR A 652 -9.41 -5.23 -24.05
N GLU A 653 -9.74 -6.47 -23.73
CA GLU A 653 -10.50 -6.92 -22.56
C GLU A 653 -9.92 -6.36 -21.27
N GLN A 654 -8.58 -6.43 -21.14
CA GLN A 654 -7.87 -5.89 -19.99
C GLN A 654 -8.03 -4.36 -19.92
N THR A 655 -8.07 -3.69 -21.06
CA THR A 655 -8.26 -2.24 -21.16
C THR A 655 -9.67 -1.84 -20.77
N TRP A 656 -10.68 -2.56 -21.26
CA TRP A 656 -12.07 -2.32 -20.90
C TRP A 656 -12.32 -2.56 -19.42
N SER A 657 -11.84 -3.68 -18.86
CA SER A 657 -11.91 -3.93 -17.41
C SER A 657 -11.23 -2.82 -16.61
N TYR A 658 -10.10 -2.28 -17.09
CA TYR A 658 -9.42 -1.17 -16.42
C TYR A 658 -10.20 0.15 -16.46
N ILE A 659 -10.90 0.43 -17.56
CA ILE A 659 -11.82 1.56 -17.69
C ILE A 659 -12.99 1.38 -16.72
N LEU A 660 -13.67 0.23 -16.75
CA LEU A 660 -14.77 -0.07 -15.83
C LEU A 660 -14.34 -0.04 -14.35
N GLU A 661 -13.12 -0.45 -14.01
CA GLU A 661 -12.56 -0.29 -12.66
C GLU A 661 -12.36 1.17 -12.23
N SER A 662 -12.26 2.09 -13.19
CA SER A 662 -12.05 3.52 -12.97
C SER A 662 -13.36 4.30 -12.86
N PHE A 663 -14.48 3.70 -13.28
CA PHE A 663 -15.83 4.23 -13.14
C PHE A 663 -16.60 3.50 -12.02
N GLU A 664 -17.44 4.19 -11.24
CA GLU A 664 -18.21 3.58 -10.14
C GLU A 664 -19.47 2.83 -10.60
N GLY A 665 -19.51 2.35 -11.85
CA GLY A 665 -20.58 1.50 -12.39
C GLY A 665 -21.89 2.23 -12.74
N HIS A 666 -22.07 3.45 -12.24
CA HIS A 666 -23.19 4.35 -12.56
C HIS A 666 -22.74 5.78 -12.87
N ASP A 667 -21.47 5.96 -13.23
CA ASP A 667 -20.92 7.28 -13.51
C ASP A 667 -21.59 7.86 -14.75
N LYS A 668 -22.22 9.02 -14.56
CA LYS A 668 -22.85 9.80 -15.63
C LYS A 668 -21.90 10.02 -16.80
N GLU A 669 -20.61 10.17 -16.52
CA GLU A 669 -19.55 10.35 -17.51
C GLU A 669 -19.40 9.14 -18.43
N LEU A 670 -19.51 7.91 -17.93
CA LEU A 670 -19.49 6.70 -18.75
C LEU A 670 -20.75 6.61 -19.61
N GLN A 671 -21.91 6.95 -19.05
CA GLN A 671 -23.19 6.97 -19.75
C GLN A 671 -23.15 8.00 -20.91
N GLN A 672 -22.62 9.19 -20.66
CA GLN A 672 -22.41 10.24 -21.67
C GLN A 672 -21.50 9.77 -22.80
N VAL A 673 -20.37 9.12 -22.47
CA VAL A 673 -19.45 8.61 -23.51
C VAL A 673 -20.12 7.52 -24.36
N LYS A 674 -20.89 6.62 -23.73
CA LYS A 674 -21.70 5.62 -24.43
C LYS A 674 -22.74 6.30 -25.34
N ALA A 675 -23.42 7.34 -24.86
CA ALA A 675 -24.43 8.08 -25.62
C ALA A 675 -23.84 8.84 -26.82
N VAL A 676 -22.74 9.58 -26.63
CA VAL A 676 -22.03 10.30 -27.71
C VAL A 676 -21.57 9.33 -28.79
N TYR A 677 -21.03 8.18 -28.40
CA TYR A 677 -20.63 7.14 -29.35
C TYR A 677 -21.83 6.59 -30.13
N ALA A 678 -22.92 6.29 -29.42
CA ALA A 678 -24.15 5.81 -30.01
C ALA A 678 -24.72 6.78 -31.06
N VAL A 679 -24.75 8.08 -30.75
CA VAL A 679 -25.19 9.13 -31.69
C VAL A 679 -24.26 9.24 -32.89
N ASP A 680 -22.93 9.15 -32.70
CA ASP A 680 -21.97 9.18 -33.81
C ASP A 680 -22.17 7.98 -34.76
N VAL A 681 -22.51 6.80 -34.23
CA VAL A 681 -22.89 5.65 -35.05
C VAL A 681 -24.21 5.90 -35.79
N LEU A 682 -25.22 6.48 -35.14
CA LEU A 682 -26.51 6.75 -35.77
C LEU A 682 -26.44 7.81 -36.89
N GLN A 683 -25.52 8.77 -36.79
CA GLN A 683 -25.38 9.88 -37.73
C GLN A 683 -24.30 9.65 -38.79
N ASN A 684 -23.13 9.14 -38.41
CA ASN A 684 -21.90 9.27 -39.20
C ASN A 684 -21.21 7.94 -39.55
N ARG A 685 -21.58 6.81 -38.92
CA ARG A 685 -20.92 5.51 -39.16
C ARG A 685 -21.90 4.45 -39.64
N GLN A 686 -21.43 3.51 -40.45
CA GLN A 686 -22.18 2.28 -40.68
C GLN A 686 -22.01 1.34 -39.48
N PRO A 687 -23.02 0.49 -39.18
CA PRO A 687 -22.89 -0.54 -38.15
C PRO A 687 -21.63 -1.37 -38.39
N THR A 688 -20.83 -1.61 -37.34
CA THR A 688 -19.61 -2.41 -37.44
C THR A 688 -19.89 -3.90 -37.68
N SER A 689 -21.12 -4.36 -37.43
CA SER A 689 -21.57 -5.72 -37.77
C SER A 689 -23.06 -5.81 -38.02
N ASP A 690 -23.45 -6.83 -38.79
CA ASP A 690 -24.83 -7.25 -39.05
C ASP A 690 -25.61 -7.54 -37.75
N GLN A 691 -24.92 -7.87 -36.65
CA GLN A 691 -25.56 -8.17 -35.35
C GLN A 691 -26.21 -6.93 -34.72
N ASN A 692 -25.80 -5.72 -35.11
CA ASN A 692 -26.29 -4.47 -34.56
C ASN A 692 -27.40 -3.80 -35.40
N GLU A 693 -27.61 -4.21 -36.65
CA GLU A 693 -28.52 -3.52 -37.59
C GLU A 693 -29.96 -3.42 -37.05
N ALA A 694 -30.46 -4.50 -36.45
CA ALA A 694 -31.81 -4.54 -35.89
C ALA A 694 -31.96 -3.57 -34.71
N ALA A 695 -31.01 -3.61 -33.76
CA ALA A 695 -31.04 -2.76 -32.57
C ALA A 695 -30.87 -1.27 -32.93
N ILE A 696 -29.95 -0.96 -33.83
CA ILE A 696 -29.72 0.41 -34.34
C ILE A 696 -30.99 0.91 -35.05
N SER A 697 -31.62 0.08 -35.88
CA SER A 697 -32.86 0.46 -36.59
C SER A 697 -34.03 0.70 -35.64
N GLU A 698 -34.15 -0.09 -34.58
CA GLU A 698 -35.18 0.06 -33.54
C GLU A 698 -35.00 1.40 -32.79
N ILE A 699 -33.78 1.72 -32.36
CA ILE A 699 -33.47 3.02 -31.75
C ILE A 699 -33.68 4.17 -32.73
N LYS A 700 -33.29 4.00 -34.00
CA LYS A 700 -33.49 5.01 -35.06
C LYS A 700 -34.96 5.38 -35.20
N ASN A 701 -35.83 4.38 -35.25
CA ASN A 701 -37.28 4.57 -35.35
C ASN A 701 -37.86 5.23 -34.08
N LEU A 702 -37.36 4.83 -32.91
CA LEU A 702 -37.78 5.38 -31.62
C LEU A 702 -37.43 6.88 -31.52
N LEU A 703 -36.23 7.27 -31.96
CA LEU A 703 -35.79 8.67 -32.05
C LEU A 703 -36.67 9.49 -33.02
N LEU A 704 -36.88 8.99 -34.24
CA LEU A 704 -37.69 9.69 -35.26
C LEU A 704 -39.14 9.90 -34.77
N THR A 705 -39.68 8.92 -34.06
CA THR A 705 -41.02 9.00 -33.46
C THR A 705 -41.06 10.02 -32.33
N HIS A 706 -40.07 10.00 -31.42
CA HIS A 706 -40.01 10.92 -30.28
C HIS A 706 -39.88 12.39 -30.72
N PHE A 707 -39.00 12.68 -31.68
CA PHE A 707 -38.76 14.04 -32.16
C PHE A 707 -39.70 14.49 -33.28
N ASN A 708 -40.59 13.60 -33.76
CA ASN A 708 -41.50 13.84 -34.88
C ASN A 708 -40.78 14.37 -36.13
N LYS A 709 -39.72 13.67 -36.55
CA LYS A 709 -38.90 14.02 -37.72
C LYS A 709 -38.83 12.85 -38.69
N THR A 710 -38.57 13.15 -39.97
CA THR A 710 -38.40 12.15 -41.03
C THR A 710 -36.95 11.71 -41.22
N ASN A 711 -35.98 12.50 -40.73
CA ASN A 711 -34.55 12.20 -40.79
C ASN A 711 -33.85 12.65 -39.50
N ILE A 712 -32.92 11.83 -39.00
CA ILE A 712 -32.14 12.08 -37.78
C ILE A 712 -31.17 13.25 -37.94
N GLU A 713 -30.68 13.51 -39.16
CA GLU A 713 -29.81 14.66 -39.45
C GLU A 713 -30.48 16.01 -39.16
N LEU A 714 -31.82 16.04 -39.01
CA LEU A 714 -32.61 17.23 -38.70
C LEU A 714 -32.82 17.45 -37.20
N VAL A 715 -32.29 16.58 -36.34
CA VAL A 715 -32.34 16.72 -34.87
C VAL A 715 -31.00 17.26 -34.39
N GLU A 716 -31.02 18.22 -33.46
CA GLU A 716 -29.80 18.74 -32.88
C GLU A 716 -29.04 17.63 -32.14
N LYS A 717 -27.72 17.59 -32.32
CA LYS A 717 -26.86 16.54 -31.76
C LYS A 717 -27.00 16.44 -30.23
N SER A 718 -27.11 17.58 -29.53
CA SER A 718 -27.30 17.62 -28.08
C SER A 718 -28.60 16.97 -27.63
N ASP A 719 -29.68 17.11 -28.40
CA ASP A 719 -30.98 16.51 -28.06
C ASP A 719 -30.94 14.99 -28.25
N LEU A 720 -30.27 14.51 -29.30
CA LEU A 720 -30.03 13.09 -29.51
C LEU A 720 -29.16 12.49 -28.38
N GLU A 721 -28.08 13.19 -28.01
CA GLU A 721 -27.18 12.75 -26.93
C GLU A 721 -27.93 12.65 -25.59
N ASN A 722 -28.71 13.68 -25.23
CA ASN A 722 -29.53 13.68 -24.01
C ASN A 722 -30.55 12.53 -24.00
N PHE A 723 -31.22 12.29 -25.13
CA PHE A 723 -32.23 11.24 -25.22
C PHE A 723 -31.62 9.84 -25.08
N ILE A 724 -30.48 9.59 -25.74
CA ILE A 724 -29.76 8.32 -25.63
C ILE A 724 -29.15 8.16 -24.22
N GLU A 725 -28.62 9.22 -23.63
CA GLU A 725 -28.14 9.22 -22.23
C GLU A 725 -29.26 8.79 -21.28
N ASN A 726 -30.49 9.30 -21.47
CA ASN A 726 -31.64 8.88 -20.67
C ASN A 726 -31.96 7.39 -20.84
N LEU A 727 -32.00 6.86 -22.07
CA LEU A 727 -32.22 5.42 -22.30
C LEU A 727 -31.15 4.54 -21.64
N ILE A 728 -29.89 4.99 -21.63
CA ILE A 728 -28.80 4.29 -20.95
C ILE A 728 -28.95 4.38 -19.42
N SER A 729 -29.34 5.54 -18.91
CA SER A 729 -29.57 5.75 -17.48
C SER A 729 -30.74 4.93 -16.93
N GLU A 730 -31.78 4.72 -17.74
CA GLU A 730 -32.96 3.91 -17.42
C GLU A 730 -32.74 2.40 -17.68
N HIS A 731 -31.54 2.02 -18.15
CA HIS A 731 -31.17 0.66 -18.53
C HIS A 731 -31.97 0.07 -19.70
N ASP A 732 -32.67 0.87 -20.50
CA ASP A 732 -33.40 0.40 -21.68
C ASP A 732 -32.47 0.16 -22.89
N LEU A 733 -31.32 0.85 -22.91
CA LEU A 733 -30.24 0.68 -23.89
C LEU A 733 -28.88 0.53 -23.19
N ASP A 734 -28.01 -0.32 -23.70
CA ASP A 734 -26.59 -0.31 -23.35
C ASP A 734 -25.70 -0.51 -24.58
N VAL A 735 -24.48 0.04 -24.54
CA VAL A 735 -23.47 -0.10 -25.59
C VAL A 735 -22.16 -0.59 -24.98
N GLU A 736 -21.78 -1.81 -25.30
CA GLU A 736 -20.60 -2.47 -24.71
C GLU A 736 -19.73 -3.19 -25.75
N PRO A 737 -18.42 -3.31 -25.52
CA PRO A 737 -17.55 -4.08 -26.41
C PRO A 737 -17.74 -5.60 -26.21
N LYS A 738 -18.05 -6.29 -27.30
CA LYS A 738 -17.99 -7.74 -27.44
C LYS A 738 -16.65 -8.13 -28.07
N PHE A 739 -15.81 -8.81 -27.30
CA PHE A 739 -14.48 -9.18 -27.75
C PHE A 739 -14.51 -10.44 -28.63
N ILE A 740 -13.78 -10.38 -29.75
CA ILE A 740 -13.68 -11.41 -30.78
C ILE A 740 -12.21 -11.76 -30.93
N ARG A 741 -11.87 -13.05 -30.89
CA ARG A 741 -10.49 -13.51 -31.11
C ARG A 741 -10.31 -13.83 -32.58
N ASP A 742 -9.55 -13.01 -33.31
CA ASP A 742 -9.21 -13.26 -34.71
C ASP A 742 -7.75 -13.75 -34.88
N GLU A 743 -7.36 -14.04 -36.12
CA GLU A 743 -6.05 -14.58 -36.50
C GLU A 743 -4.88 -13.58 -36.27
N ASN A 744 -5.19 -12.29 -36.14
CA ASN A 744 -4.23 -11.19 -35.93
C ASN A 744 -4.15 -10.72 -34.47
N GLY A 745 -5.08 -11.11 -33.60
CA GLY A 745 -5.15 -10.74 -32.19
C GLY A 745 -6.58 -10.45 -31.72
N ASN A 746 -6.74 -10.03 -30.45
CA ASN A 746 -8.06 -9.71 -29.90
C ASN A 746 -8.63 -8.46 -30.59
N ASN A 747 -9.67 -8.63 -31.41
CA ASN A 747 -10.49 -7.55 -31.96
C ASN A 747 -11.76 -7.40 -31.10
N TYR A 748 -12.53 -6.34 -31.26
CA TYR A 748 -13.83 -6.22 -30.60
C TYR A 748 -14.82 -5.51 -31.50
N ASP A 749 -16.08 -5.89 -31.34
CA ASP A 749 -17.20 -5.21 -31.96
C ASP A 749 -18.05 -4.58 -30.86
N LEU A 750 -18.63 -3.42 -31.11
CA LEU A 750 -19.46 -2.73 -30.13
C LEU A 750 -20.90 -3.17 -30.32
N ILE A 751 -21.47 -3.83 -29.31
CA ILE A 751 -22.83 -4.36 -29.37
C ILE A 751 -23.82 -3.40 -28.71
N TRP A 752 -24.98 -3.26 -29.35
CA TRP A 752 -26.13 -2.52 -28.81
C TRP A 752 -27.07 -3.50 -28.13
N LEU A 753 -27.21 -3.39 -26.81
CA LEU A 753 -28.08 -4.21 -25.99
C LEU A 753 -29.37 -3.45 -25.70
N LEU A 754 -30.48 -3.93 -26.24
CA LEU A 754 -31.81 -3.41 -25.94
C LEU A 754 -32.46 -4.27 -24.87
N ASN A 755 -32.68 -3.69 -23.70
CA ASN A 755 -33.43 -4.35 -22.65
C ASN A 755 -34.91 -4.06 -22.87
N LYS A 756 -35.58 -4.95 -23.61
CA LYS A 756 -37.03 -4.86 -23.80
C LYS A 756 -37.74 -4.98 -22.46
N ARG A 757 -38.62 -4.02 -22.16
CA ARG A 757 -39.67 -4.18 -21.15
C ARG A 757 -40.79 -5.06 -21.66
#